data_AF-A0A415MAG6-F1
#
_entry.id   AF-A0A415MAG6-F1
#
_cell.length_a   1.000
_cell.length_b   1.000
_cell.length_c   1.000
_cell.angle_alpha   90.00
_cell.angle_beta   90.00
_cell.angle_gamma   90.00
#
_symmetry.space_group_name_H-M   'P 1'
#
loop_
_entity.id
_entity.type
_entity.pdbx_description
1 polymer ?
#
loop_
_entity_poly.entity_id
_entity_poly.type
_entity_poly.pdbx_seq_one_letter_code
_entity_poly.pdbx_strand_id
1 'polypeptide(L)'
;MEEKMKRSKNLLRKSAALAAMSTVLVSQAPLINAFAYGEADVSQSTFKQDTDNSADFQNWLSNVWQGGEKAYAQTENIALTPGSDAADLNFSWYSAGKGTPAVKVWKDGSKSSAKVVTGNAEAISAENWQGKSYSAANKVNIADYFEENTQYHYQYTDNYTGDDSVWSAEYDYTTKATDKFSVILTGDPQVGASGSSSDKSANDASVARDAYNWNKTMQQALKTCPDASFLLSAGDQINQSGAAKAEDKKTRESEYAGYLYPSVFRSLPIAATIGNHDMAGADYSAHFNNPNSEDKLGSTAAGSDFYFNYGDVLFISLNSNNRNQEEHRTFMKKAVASNPDAKWKVVIFHSDIYGSGQPHADTDAATNRIVFAPLMDEFNIDICLTGHDHTFSRSYQILDGNVVDYDISSGSVTNPDGTLYITTGSGSGSKYYNLLNYTPYYIAERTNACLPSFSTIDFSSGSLTIKTYDYNGNKYADDFTINKTNTDMSVDEVINNAEALINGTEVNYTEASMNSLKDALSALKKIKAAYTTDKDPMLADIVNNYGKDTDRVSGYGSVKNAADKSTSESGKSVNRFKKGVSTLLDKTIYIQAQEGAQAQLADYKSDNAPKIDARALEDAKTAVVNAINALTVQEDNNTVTEPSAPAEGSSADNSSTNNSSTDNGKAPQTGDNMLARVYACMAAAAAGIGAVIVGIRKKEDICKR
;
A
#
# COMPACT_ATOMS: atom_id res chain seq x y z
N MET A 1 31.54 77.36 17.85
CA MET A 1 30.48 77.13 18.86
C MET A 1 30.13 75.65 18.78
N GLU A 2 31.02 74.75 19.18
CA GLU A 2 31.38 74.53 20.60
C GLU A 2 30.11 74.48 21.46
N GLU A 3 29.54 73.30 21.60
CA GLU A 3 29.76 72.34 22.69
C GLU A 3 28.86 72.61 23.90
N LYS A 4 28.20 71.53 24.32
CA LYS A 4 27.67 71.23 25.66
C LYS A 4 26.26 71.70 26.05
N MET A 5 25.38 70.70 25.98
CA MET A 5 24.69 70.10 27.15
C MET A 5 23.64 70.95 27.91
N LYS A 6 22.36 70.55 27.83
CA LYS A 6 21.67 69.60 28.75
C LYS A 6 20.18 69.96 28.93
N ARG A 7 19.34 68.91 28.78
CA ARG A 7 18.01 68.68 29.42
C ARG A 7 16.87 69.63 28.96
N SER A 8 15.67 69.20 28.59
CA SER A 8 14.86 67.99 28.90
C SER A 8 13.95 67.65 27.71
N LYS A 9 14.01 66.44 27.13
CA LYS A 9 13.03 65.36 27.32
C LYS A 9 11.57 65.81 27.52
N ASN A 10 10.76 65.76 26.45
CA ASN A 10 9.47 65.05 26.36
C ASN A 10 8.64 65.59 25.19
N LEU A 11 8.37 64.75 24.18
CA LEU A 11 7.21 64.73 23.27
C LEU A 11 7.66 64.29 21.86
N LEU A 12 7.77 62.96 21.69
CA LEU A 12 7.41 62.21 20.46
C LEU A 12 7.80 60.74 20.68
N ARG A 13 7.12 60.13 21.66
CA ARG A 13 6.97 58.67 21.82
C ARG A 13 5.54 58.43 22.31
N LYS A 14 4.59 58.41 21.38
CA LYS A 14 3.37 57.61 21.46
C LYS A 14 3.66 56.46 20.49
N SER A 15 3.71 55.18 20.83
CA SER A 15 3.02 54.44 21.88
C SER A 15 3.79 53.13 22.09
N ALA A 16 4.30 52.87 23.29
CA ALA A 16 4.87 51.57 23.64
C ALA A 16 4.91 51.41 25.17
N ALA A 17 3.96 50.64 25.72
CA ALA A 17 4.02 49.86 26.97
C ALA A 17 2.57 49.44 27.30
N LEU A 18 2.19 48.18 27.01
CA LEU A 18 2.15 47.07 27.96
C LEU A 18 1.18 47.25 29.15
N ALA A 19 0.03 46.59 29.04
CA ALA A 19 -0.79 45.99 30.10
C ALA A 19 -1.88 45.17 29.37
N ALA A 20 -2.28 43.95 29.72
CA ALA A 20 -1.86 42.97 30.71
C ALA A 20 -2.49 41.63 30.26
N MET A 21 -1.88 40.52 30.63
CA MET A 21 -2.45 39.18 30.49
C MET A 21 -3.80 39.05 31.22
N SER A 22 -4.76 38.32 30.65
CA SER A 22 -5.36 37.10 31.26
C SER A 22 -6.71 36.70 30.61
N THR A 23 -6.77 35.45 30.12
CA THR A 23 -7.94 34.52 30.04
C THR A 23 -9.15 34.94 29.19
N VAL A 24 -9.65 34.19 28.20
CA VAL A 24 -10.23 32.83 28.28
C VAL A 24 -10.29 32.20 26.87
N LEU A 25 -10.10 30.87 26.84
CA LEU A 25 -10.32 29.92 25.74
C LEU A 25 -11.57 30.18 24.88
N VAL A 26 -11.37 30.26 23.55
CA VAL A 26 -12.27 29.66 22.57
C VAL A 26 -11.39 29.04 21.49
N SER A 27 -11.59 27.74 21.29
CA SER A 27 -11.07 26.89 20.23
C SER A 27 -10.85 27.62 18.90
N GLN A 28 -9.61 27.93 18.57
CA GLN A 28 -9.21 28.01 17.17
C GLN A 28 -8.87 26.58 16.76
N ALA A 29 -9.89 25.84 16.31
CA ALA A 29 -9.63 24.79 15.34
C ALA A 29 -8.81 25.45 14.22
N PRO A 30 -7.67 24.90 13.80
CA PRO A 30 -7.00 25.42 12.62
C PRO A 30 -8.05 25.37 11.51
N LEU A 31 -8.37 26.55 10.97
CA LEU A 31 -9.12 26.66 9.73
C LEU A 31 -8.38 25.77 8.73
N ILE A 32 -9.03 24.68 8.32
CA ILE A 32 -8.56 23.81 7.25
C ILE A 32 -8.63 24.65 5.98
N ASN A 33 -7.58 25.41 5.76
CA ASN A 33 -7.30 25.99 4.47
C ASN A 33 -6.63 24.86 3.68
N ALA A 34 -7.38 24.27 2.75
CA ALA A 34 -6.79 23.51 1.66
C ALA A 34 -5.81 24.44 0.92
N PHE A 35 -4.51 24.29 1.22
CA PHE A 35 -3.47 25.18 0.76
C PHE A 35 -2.79 24.63 -0.50
N ALA A 36 -2.92 25.41 -1.57
CA ALA A 36 -1.95 25.63 -2.65
C ALA A 36 -1.64 24.47 -3.61
N TYR A 37 -2.47 24.38 -4.65
CA TYR A 37 -2.09 23.92 -5.98
C TYR A 37 -1.00 24.82 -6.56
N GLY A 38 0.19 24.28 -6.82
CA GLY A 38 1.25 24.99 -7.54
C GLY A 38 2.24 24.00 -8.14
N GLU A 39 2.45 24.08 -9.45
CA GLU A 39 3.64 23.49 -10.07
C GLU A 39 4.86 24.15 -9.41
N ALA A 40 5.66 23.37 -8.68
CA ALA A 40 7.04 23.79 -8.44
C ALA A 40 7.79 23.62 -9.75
N ASP A 41 8.43 24.68 -10.23
CA ASP A 41 9.40 24.57 -11.30
C ASP A 41 10.59 23.77 -10.74
N VAL A 42 10.66 22.48 -11.08
CA VAL A 42 11.70 21.58 -10.58
C VAL A 42 13.10 22.06 -10.97
N SER A 43 13.23 22.89 -12.00
CA SER A 43 14.51 23.49 -12.40
C SER A 43 15.04 24.51 -11.38
N GLN A 44 14.19 25.00 -10.48
CA GLN A 44 14.57 25.92 -9.39
C GLN A 44 14.91 25.20 -8.09
N SER A 45 14.83 23.86 -8.03
CA SER A 45 15.18 23.12 -6.82
C SER A 45 16.67 23.30 -6.46
N THR A 46 16.93 23.76 -5.23
CA THR A 46 18.30 23.93 -4.70
C THR A 46 18.76 22.76 -3.85
N PHE A 47 17.88 21.78 -3.55
CA PHE A 47 18.12 20.74 -2.54
C PHE A 47 19.46 19.99 -2.71
N LYS A 48 19.79 19.67 -3.96
CA LYS A 48 21.05 19.02 -4.35
C LYS A 48 22.26 19.90 -4.01
N GLN A 49 22.21 21.17 -4.42
CA GLN A 49 23.28 22.14 -4.18
C GLN A 49 23.42 22.46 -2.68
N ASP A 50 22.32 22.53 -1.95
CA ASP A 50 22.31 22.76 -0.50
C ASP A 50 22.95 21.58 0.25
N THR A 51 22.74 20.35 -0.23
CA THR A 51 23.44 19.16 0.28
C THR A 51 24.94 19.28 0.05
N ASP A 52 25.39 19.57 -1.18
CA ASP A 52 26.82 19.68 -1.50
C ASP A 52 27.52 20.78 -0.69
N ASN A 53 26.84 21.90 -0.46
CA ASN A 53 27.37 23.03 0.31
C ASN A 53 27.33 22.81 1.84
N SER A 54 26.69 21.74 2.32
CA SER A 54 26.56 21.46 3.74
C SER A 54 27.89 20.96 4.34
N ALA A 55 28.34 21.60 5.41
CA ALA A 55 29.51 21.16 6.17
C ALA A 55 29.32 19.73 6.73
N ASP A 56 28.10 19.38 7.15
CA ASP A 56 27.78 18.05 7.66
C ASP A 56 27.96 16.98 6.57
N PHE A 57 27.50 17.27 5.35
CA PHE A 57 27.68 16.36 4.22
C PHE A 57 29.16 16.19 3.88
N GLN A 58 29.92 17.28 3.78
CA GLN A 58 31.36 17.20 3.46
C GLN A 58 32.16 16.45 4.54
N ASN A 59 31.79 16.63 5.81
CA ASN A 59 32.39 15.91 6.93
C ASN A 59 32.03 14.41 6.90
N TRP A 60 30.76 14.09 6.69
CA TRP A 60 30.29 12.70 6.53
C TRP A 60 30.94 12.01 5.34
N LEU A 61 31.00 12.70 4.19
CA LEU A 61 31.60 12.20 2.95
C LEU A 61 33.07 11.81 3.19
N SER A 62 33.84 12.69 3.82
CA SER A 62 35.28 12.49 4.03
C SER A 62 35.60 11.45 5.11
N ASN A 63 34.80 11.37 6.17
CA ASN A 63 35.15 10.58 7.36
C ASN A 63 34.38 9.27 7.53
N VAL A 64 33.22 9.12 6.88
CA VAL A 64 32.34 7.95 7.02
C VAL A 64 32.11 7.27 5.68
N TRP A 65 31.68 8.02 4.66
CA TRP A 65 31.39 7.45 3.36
C TRP A 65 32.66 7.00 2.66
N GLN A 66 33.62 7.93 2.47
CA GLN A 66 34.86 7.67 1.75
C GLN A 66 36.07 7.32 2.61
N GLY A 67 36.18 7.97 3.77
CA GLY A 67 37.17 7.64 4.79
C GLY A 67 36.58 6.78 5.89
N GLY A 68 37.40 6.50 6.92
CA GLY A 68 36.97 5.75 8.09
C GLY A 68 36.41 4.37 7.74
N GLU A 69 35.09 4.21 7.95
CA GLU A 69 34.32 2.98 7.72
C GLU A 69 34.25 2.56 6.25
N LYS A 70 34.45 3.50 5.32
CA LYS A 70 34.33 3.27 3.87
C LYS A 70 32.98 2.67 3.50
N ALA A 71 31.91 3.26 4.03
CA ALA A 71 30.55 2.77 3.86
C ALA A 71 30.14 2.62 2.38
N TYR A 72 30.74 3.40 1.46
CA TYR A 72 30.49 3.27 0.02
C TYR A 72 30.71 1.85 -0.55
N ALA A 73 31.52 1.02 0.13
CA ALA A 73 31.91 -0.29 -0.37
C ALA A 73 31.05 -1.41 0.23
N GLN A 74 30.17 -1.09 1.18
CA GLN A 74 29.50 -2.07 2.04
C GLN A 74 28.19 -2.58 1.43
N THR A 75 28.29 -3.17 0.25
CA THR A 75 27.17 -3.83 -0.44
C THR A 75 26.68 -5.07 0.32
N GLU A 76 27.48 -5.65 1.22
CA GLU A 76 27.12 -6.83 2.01
C GLU A 76 26.24 -6.59 3.21
N ASN A 77 25.88 -5.34 3.48
CA ASN A 77 25.02 -5.03 4.60
C ASN A 77 23.74 -5.88 4.52
N ILE A 78 23.36 -6.46 5.67
CA ILE A 78 22.20 -7.33 5.75
C ILE A 78 20.91 -6.60 5.31
N ALA A 79 19.84 -7.31 5.04
CA ALA A 79 18.52 -6.76 4.87
C ALA A 79 17.57 -7.68 5.61
N LEU A 80 16.68 -7.09 6.39
CA LEU A 80 15.54 -7.79 6.97
C LEU A 80 14.36 -7.58 6.03
N THR A 81 13.57 -8.60 5.78
CA THR A 81 12.30 -8.50 5.05
C THR A 81 11.20 -9.14 5.90
N PRO A 82 9.94 -8.66 5.81
CA PRO A 82 8.83 -9.32 6.50
C PRO A 82 8.78 -10.82 6.17
N GLY A 83 8.37 -11.62 7.15
CA GLY A 83 8.01 -13.02 6.95
C GLY A 83 6.61 -13.19 6.36
N SER A 84 6.13 -14.43 6.24
CA SER A 84 4.78 -14.69 5.70
C SER A 84 3.68 -14.14 6.62
N ASP A 85 3.95 -14.09 7.92
CA ASP A 85 3.14 -13.38 8.92
C ASP A 85 4.00 -12.64 9.96
N ALA A 86 3.36 -12.08 11.00
CA ALA A 86 4.02 -11.28 12.05
C ALA A 86 4.96 -12.09 12.97
N ALA A 87 4.86 -13.42 13.00
CA ALA A 87 5.72 -14.30 13.81
C ALA A 87 6.99 -14.76 13.06
N ASP A 88 7.13 -14.32 11.81
CA ASP A 88 8.20 -14.69 10.89
C ASP A 88 9.11 -13.49 10.54
N LEU A 89 10.40 -13.76 10.35
CA LEU A 89 11.36 -12.77 9.87
C LEU A 89 12.35 -13.38 8.88
N ASN A 90 12.63 -12.65 7.81
CA ASN A 90 13.55 -13.06 6.75
C ASN A 90 14.80 -12.18 6.75
N PHE A 91 15.93 -12.79 6.43
CA PHE A 91 17.24 -12.15 6.38
C PHE A 91 17.91 -12.43 5.04
N SER A 92 18.58 -11.44 4.47
CA SER A 92 19.44 -11.58 3.28
C SER A 92 20.71 -10.76 3.39
N TRP A 93 21.86 -11.26 2.94
CA TRP A 93 23.12 -10.48 2.86
C TRP A 93 24.12 -11.11 1.91
N TYR A 94 25.12 -10.35 1.44
CA TYR A 94 26.21 -10.91 0.63
C TYR A 94 27.38 -11.41 1.46
N SER A 95 28.14 -12.35 0.92
CA SER A 95 29.42 -12.77 1.48
C SER A 95 30.49 -12.99 0.42
N ALA A 96 31.76 -12.81 0.82
CA ALA A 96 32.91 -13.00 -0.06
C ALA A 96 33.10 -14.46 -0.47
N GLY A 97 32.65 -15.41 0.37
CA GLY A 97 32.69 -16.85 0.14
C GLY A 97 31.33 -17.49 0.32
N LYS A 98 31.13 -18.66 -0.31
CA LYS A 98 29.94 -19.48 -0.15
C LYS A 98 30.12 -20.48 1.00
N GLY A 99 29.44 -20.24 2.12
CA GLY A 99 29.38 -21.12 3.29
C GLY A 99 27.97 -21.61 3.59
N THR A 100 27.74 -22.08 4.81
CA THR A 100 26.40 -22.33 5.36
C THR A 100 25.95 -21.11 6.16
N PRO A 101 25.10 -20.22 5.63
CA PRO A 101 24.72 -19.04 6.38
C PRO A 101 23.82 -19.41 7.56
N ALA A 102 23.93 -18.66 8.65
CA ALA A 102 23.03 -18.84 9.79
C ALA A 102 22.78 -17.53 10.54
N VAL A 103 21.61 -17.46 11.17
CA VAL A 103 21.25 -16.41 12.13
C VAL A 103 21.12 -17.04 13.51
N LYS A 104 21.75 -16.42 14.51
CA LYS A 104 21.57 -16.71 15.92
C LYS A 104 20.67 -15.63 16.51
N VAL A 105 19.52 -16.00 17.06
CA VAL A 105 18.52 -15.08 17.59
C VAL A 105 18.08 -15.49 18.99
N TRP A 106 17.81 -14.51 19.85
CA TRP A 106 17.28 -14.74 21.21
C TRP A 106 16.45 -13.56 21.68
N LYS A 107 15.49 -13.83 22.58
CA LYS A 107 14.77 -12.77 23.31
C LYS A 107 15.73 -12.06 24.26
N ASP A 108 15.49 -10.77 24.52
CA ASP A 108 16.26 -10.01 25.50
C ASP A 108 16.40 -10.76 26.85
N GLY A 109 17.59 -10.68 27.44
CA GLY A 109 17.98 -11.41 28.65
C GLY A 109 18.18 -12.93 28.48
N SER A 110 17.95 -13.51 27.30
CA SER A 110 17.90 -14.98 27.10
C SER A 110 18.96 -15.56 26.15
N LYS A 111 20.15 -14.93 26.06
CA LYS A 111 21.22 -15.33 25.12
C LYS A 111 21.69 -16.78 25.27
N SER A 112 21.65 -17.34 26.49
CA SER A 112 21.98 -18.75 26.75
C SER A 112 21.03 -19.74 26.06
N SER A 113 19.84 -19.29 25.67
CA SER A 113 18.81 -20.07 24.96
C SER A 113 18.67 -19.65 23.50
N ALA A 114 19.72 -19.06 22.91
CA ALA A 114 19.68 -18.59 21.54
C ALA A 114 19.39 -19.72 20.54
N LYS A 115 18.47 -19.44 19.61
CA LYS A 115 18.15 -20.31 18.49
C LYS A 115 19.11 -19.99 17.35
N VAL A 116 19.77 -21.01 16.81
CA VAL A 116 20.55 -20.89 15.56
C VAL A 116 19.73 -21.49 14.44
N VAL A 117 19.49 -20.72 13.39
CA VAL A 117 18.76 -21.14 12.19
C VAL A 117 19.69 -21.01 11.00
N THR A 118 19.96 -22.12 10.32
CA THR A 118 20.74 -22.14 9.08
C THR A 118 19.84 -21.80 7.89
N GLY A 119 20.43 -21.25 6.83
CA GLY A 119 19.75 -20.99 5.58
C GLY A 119 20.54 -21.42 4.36
N ASN A 120 20.24 -20.79 3.23
CA ASN A 120 20.78 -21.14 1.92
C ASN A 120 21.69 -20.03 1.40
N ALA A 121 22.86 -20.41 0.87
CA ALA A 121 23.73 -19.52 0.11
C ALA A 121 23.59 -19.77 -1.40
N GLU A 122 23.03 -18.81 -2.12
CA GLU A 122 22.98 -18.78 -3.57
C GLU A 122 24.32 -18.28 -4.13
N ALA A 123 24.82 -18.90 -5.20
CA ALA A 123 26.07 -18.44 -5.81
C ALA A 123 25.82 -17.21 -6.67
N ILE A 124 26.59 -16.15 -6.47
CA ILE A 124 26.51 -14.90 -7.24
C ILE A 124 27.90 -14.50 -7.74
N SER A 125 27.95 -13.47 -8.59
CA SER A 125 29.19 -12.82 -9.03
C SER A 125 28.95 -11.31 -9.05
N ALA A 126 29.09 -10.69 -7.89
CA ALA A 126 28.89 -9.25 -7.69
C ALA A 126 30.21 -8.57 -7.39
N GLU A 127 30.42 -7.37 -7.93
CA GLU A 127 31.55 -6.50 -7.63
C GLU A 127 31.05 -5.06 -7.66
N ASN A 128 31.46 -4.21 -6.72
CA ASN A 128 31.16 -2.78 -6.76
C ASN A 128 32.32 -1.97 -7.36
N TRP A 129 32.12 -0.66 -7.58
CA TRP A 129 33.16 0.19 -8.16
C TRP A 129 34.40 0.34 -7.28
N GLN A 130 34.30 0.02 -6.00
CA GLN A 130 35.42 0.11 -5.05
C GLN A 130 36.23 -1.18 -4.94
N GLY A 131 35.95 -2.14 -5.83
CA GLY A 131 36.75 -3.34 -6.05
C GLY A 131 36.45 -4.45 -5.05
N LYS A 132 35.34 -4.38 -4.31
CA LYS A 132 34.92 -5.44 -3.41
C LYS A 132 34.05 -6.44 -4.15
N SER A 133 34.36 -7.73 -4.01
CA SER A 133 33.68 -8.81 -4.71
C SER A 133 32.95 -9.75 -3.74
N TYR A 134 31.81 -10.27 -4.19
CA TYR A 134 30.96 -11.20 -3.45
C TYR A 134 30.64 -12.43 -4.30
N SER A 135 30.63 -13.59 -3.68
CA SER A 135 30.39 -14.88 -4.35
C SER A 135 29.15 -15.62 -3.84
N ALA A 136 28.53 -15.14 -2.76
CA ALA A 136 27.28 -15.68 -2.27
C ALA A 136 26.28 -14.62 -1.81
N ALA A 137 25.00 -14.89 -2.06
CA ALA A 137 23.85 -14.25 -1.44
C ALA A 137 23.24 -15.23 -0.44
N ASN A 138 23.25 -14.86 0.83
CA ASN A 138 22.83 -15.68 1.96
C ASN A 138 21.40 -15.34 2.32
N LYS A 139 20.54 -16.36 2.49
CA LYS A 139 19.13 -16.19 2.87
C LYS A 139 18.77 -17.08 4.03
N VAL A 140 18.19 -16.51 5.09
CA VAL A 140 17.70 -17.24 6.26
C VAL A 140 16.26 -16.80 6.53
N ASN A 141 15.35 -17.77 6.67
CA ASN A 141 13.98 -17.55 7.16
C ASN A 141 13.89 -18.11 8.58
N ILE A 142 13.34 -17.34 9.50
CA ILE A 142 13.01 -17.79 10.85
C ILE A 142 11.50 -17.69 10.98
N ALA A 143 10.84 -18.85 10.87
CA ALA A 143 9.40 -18.95 11.04
C ALA A 143 9.00 -19.28 12.49
N ASP A 144 7.78 -18.89 12.85
CA ASP A 144 7.08 -19.26 14.10
C ASP A 144 7.91 -19.01 15.37
N TYR A 145 8.55 -17.85 15.48
CA TYR A 145 9.47 -17.57 16.59
C TYR A 145 9.25 -16.21 17.27
N PHE A 146 8.77 -15.23 16.53
CA PHE A 146 8.65 -13.87 16.99
C PHE A 146 7.31 -13.66 17.69
N GLU A 147 7.37 -13.33 18.98
CA GLU A 147 6.22 -12.94 19.78
C GLU A 147 6.02 -11.44 19.63
N GLU A 148 4.76 -11.00 19.65
CA GLU A 148 4.37 -9.60 19.60
C GLU A 148 5.03 -8.77 20.71
N ASN A 149 5.31 -7.49 20.44
CA ASN A 149 5.82 -6.52 21.42
C ASN A 149 7.05 -7.00 22.23
N THR A 150 7.95 -7.73 21.60
CA THR A 150 9.08 -8.41 22.24
C THR A 150 10.39 -7.96 21.62
N GLN A 151 11.36 -7.63 22.48
CA GLN A 151 12.72 -7.32 22.05
C GLN A 151 13.54 -8.60 21.87
N TYR A 152 14.22 -8.67 20.74
CA TYR A 152 15.14 -9.72 20.35
C TYR A 152 16.50 -9.10 20.03
N HIS A 153 17.52 -9.95 20.11
CA HIS A 153 18.83 -9.67 19.57
C HIS A 153 19.20 -10.76 18.59
N TYR A 154 20.01 -10.41 17.60
CA TYR A 154 20.51 -11.36 16.64
C TYR A 154 21.96 -11.10 16.22
N GLN A 155 22.59 -12.16 15.74
CA GLN A 155 23.86 -12.15 15.02
C GLN A 155 23.72 -13.04 13.79
N TYR A 156 24.53 -12.80 12.77
CA TYR A 156 24.56 -13.64 11.56
C TYR A 156 25.99 -14.04 11.20
N THR A 157 26.12 -15.12 10.42
CA THR A 157 27.41 -15.63 9.94
C THR A 157 27.26 -16.20 8.55
N ASP A 158 28.27 -15.97 7.70
CA ASP A 158 28.35 -16.48 6.33
C ASP A 158 28.62 -18.00 6.29
N ASN A 159 29.19 -18.55 7.37
CA ASN A 159 29.59 -19.94 7.44
C ASN A 159 29.52 -20.49 8.86
N TYR A 160 28.39 -21.10 9.19
CA TYR A 160 28.15 -21.78 10.45
C TYR A 160 28.92 -23.10 10.52
N THR A 161 29.77 -23.23 11.53
CA THR A 161 30.61 -24.41 11.81
C THR A 161 30.44 -24.90 13.25
N GLY A 162 29.32 -24.58 13.91
CA GLY A 162 29.11 -24.83 15.33
C GLY A 162 29.72 -23.74 16.21
N ASP A 163 30.37 -24.12 17.31
CA ASP A 163 30.87 -23.20 18.34
C ASP A 163 31.99 -22.26 17.84
N ASP A 164 32.75 -22.67 16.82
CA ASP A 164 33.86 -21.89 16.25
C ASP A 164 33.43 -20.85 15.19
N SER A 165 32.12 -20.69 14.96
CA SER A 165 31.61 -19.77 13.95
C SER A 165 31.95 -18.31 14.28
N VAL A 166 32.39 -17.54 13.27
CA VAL A 166 32.59 -16.10 13.40
C VAL A 166 31.26 -15.39 13.18
N TRP A 167 30.75 -14.74 14.22
CA TRP A 167 29.48 -14.03 14.21
C TRP A 167 29.68 -12.53 13.95
N SER A 168 28.70 -11.89 13.32
CA SER A 168 28.59 -10.44 13.18
C SER A 168 28.57 -9.73 14.55
N ALA A 169 28.57 -8.39 14.50
CA ALA A 169 28.09 -7.60 15.63
C ALA A 169 26.67 -8.04 16.05
N GLU A 170 26.31 -7.73 17.29
CA GLU A 170 24.97 -7.93 17.82
C GLU A 170 24.07 -6.78 17.36
N TYR A 171 22.86 -7.12 16.92
CA TYR A 171 21.85 -6.17 16.46
C TYR A 171 20.53 -6.42 17.19
N ASP A 172 19.78 -5.34 17.38
CA ASP A 172 18.49 -5.39 18.06
C ASP A 172 17.34 -5.44 17.04
N TYR A 173 16.30 -6.19 17.37
CA TYR A 173 15.05 -6.22 16.62
C TYR A 173 13.89 -6.29 17.59
N THR A 174 12.91 -5.40 17.46
CA THR A 174 11.74 -5.37 18.35
C THR A 174 10.50 -5.53 17.50
N THR A 175 9.79 -6.64 17.71
CA THR A 175 8.46 -6.86 17.15
C THR A 175 7.48 -5.86 17.73
N LYS A 176 6.44 -5.53 16.97
CA LYS A 176 5.41 -4.55 17.34
C LYS A 176 4.08 -5.24 17.51
N ALA A 177 3.08 -4.46 17.94
CA ALA A 177 1.71 -4.91 18.00
C ALA A 177 1.18 -5.25 16.59
N THR A 178 0.13 -6.05 16.52
CA THR A 178 -0.51 -6.56 15.30
C THR A 178 -1.97 -6.12 15.21
N ASP A 179 -2.60 -5.77 16.33
CA ASP A 179 -3.95 -5.21 16.41
C ASP A 179 -3.99 -3.70 16.10
N LYS A 180 -2.94 -2.99 16.49
CA LYS A 180 -2.70 -1.57 16.18
C LYS A 180 -1.22 -1.31 15.95
N PHE A 181 -0.87 -0.99 14.72
CA PHE A 181 0.53 -0.81 14.34
C PHE A 181 0.71 0.27 13.30
N SER A 182 1.95 0.69 13.11
CA SER A 182 2.32 1.65 12.08
C SER A 182 3.37 1.08 11.15
N VAL A 183 3.40 1.58 9.92
CA VAL A 183 4.44 1.29 8.93
C VAL A 183 4.97 2.60 8.36
N ILE A 184 6.19 2.57 7.84
CA ILE A 184 6.74 3.68 7.05
C ILE A 184 6.52 3.36 5.57
N LEU A 185 6.19 4.36 4.75
CA LEU A 185 6.10 4.25 3.30
C LEU A 185 7.07 5.24 2.65
N THR A 186 7.85 4.76 1.69
CA THR A 186 8.73 5.58 0.85
C THR A 186 8.64 5.09 -0.59
N GLY A 187 9.02 5.92 -1.56
CA GLY A 187 9.29 5.50 -2.92
C GLY A 187 10.45 6.28 -3.49
N ASP A 188 11.02 5.75 -4.57
CA ASP A 188 12.02 6.46 -5.38
C ASP A 188 13.17 7.09 -4.58
N PRO A 189 13.78 6.39 -3.60
CA PRO A 189 15.10 6.81 -3.14
C PRO A 189 16.08 6.79 -4.30
N GLN A 190 15.92 5.87 -5.27
CA GLN A 190 16.60 5.81 -6.57
C GLN A 190 18.06 6.25 -6.46
N VAL A 191 18.80 5.57 -5.60
CA VAL A 191 20.17 5.95 -5.23
C VAL A 191 21.04 5.96 -6.48
N GLY A 192 21.72 7.08 -6.75
CA GLY A 192 22.52 7.31 -7.95
C GLY A 192 21.85 8.22 -8.99
N ALA A 193 20.60 8.65 -8.77
CA ALA A 193 19.86 9.49 -9.73
C ALA A 193 20.14 10.99 -9.62
N SER A 194 20.89 11.46 -8.62
CA SER A 194 21.13 12.90 -8.48
C SER A 194 21.97 13.55 -9.58
N GLY A 195 22.73 12.76 -10.35
CA GLY A 195 23.49 13.18 -11.51
C GLY A 195 24.78 13.93 -11.16
N SER A 196 25.90 13.47 -11.71
CA SER A 196 27.21 14.09 -11.49
C SER A 196 28.21 13.79 -12.62
N SER A 197 29.35 14.48 -12.62
CA SER A 197 30.44 14.16 -13.55
C SER A 197 31.26 12.93 -13.15
N SER A 198 31.08 12.42 -11.92
CA SER A 198 31.76 11.21 -11.41
C SER A 198 30.86 9.97 -11.39
N ASP A 199 29.68 10.04 -12.01
CA ASP A 199 28.75 8.92 -12.08
C ASP A 199 29.43 7.66 -12.64
N LYS A 200 29.05 6.49 -12.12
CA LYS A 200 29.59 5.18 -12.52
C LYS A 200 31.09 5.07 -12.27
N SER A 201 31.51 5.48 -11.07
CA SER A 201 32.90 5.37 -10.62
C SER A 201 33.00 5.05 -9.12
N ALA A 202 34.21 4.80 -8.63
CA ALA A 202 34.44 4.49 -7.21
C ALA A 202 34.03 5.63 -6.26
N ASN A 203 34.09 6.88 -6.71
CA ASN A 203 33.74 8.07 -5.94
C ASN A 203 32.54 8.78 -6.60
N ASP A 204 31.54 8.01 -7.00
CA ASP A 204 30.28 8.51 -7.53
C ASP A 204 29.62 9.48 -6.55
N ALA A 205 29.53 10.74 -6.94
CA ALA A 205 28.99 11.80 -6.09
C ALA A 205 27.46 11.72 -6.00
N SER A 206 26.80 11.12 -6.99
CA SER A 206 25.35 10.92 -6.96
C SER A 206 24.98 9.90 -5.91
N VAL A 207 25.66 8.74 -5.92
CA VAL A 207 25.45 7.70 -4.89
C VAL A 207 25.71 8.25 -3.49
N ALA A 208 26.78 9.03 -3.30
CA ALA A 208 27.11 9.61 -1.99
C ALA A 208 26.04 10.58 -1.49
N ARG A 209 25.57 11.50 -2.36
CA ARG A 209 24.54 12.49 -2.03
C ARG A 209 23.22 11.81 -1.70
N ASP A 210 22.81 10.85 -2.53
CA ASP A 210 21.54 10.16 -2.39
C ASP A 210 21.54 9.26 -1.15
N ALA A 211 22.64 8.54 -0.87
CA ALA A 211 22.80 7.75 0.35
C ALA A 211 22.75 8.61 1.63
N TYR A 212 23.38 9.78 1.61
CA TYR A 212 23.36 10.71 2.74
C TYR A 212 21.95 11.21 3.04
N ASN A 213 21.24 11.69 2.02
CA ASN A 213 19.88 12.20 2.17
C ASN A 213 18.89 11.08 2.47
N TRP A 214 19.06 9.90 1.88
CA TRP A 214 18.28 8.71 2.20
C TRP A 214 18.43 8.31 3.67
N ASN A 215 19.65 8.28 4.19
CA ASN A 215 19.89 8.02 5.60
C ASN A 215 19.23 9.08 6.50
N LYS A 216 19.26 10.36 6.13
CA LYS A 216 18.53 11.41 6.87
C LYS A 216 17.03 11.18 6.88
N THR A 217 16.43 10.91 5.71
CA THR A 217 15.00 10.59 5.60
C THR A 217 14.63 9.41 6.49
N MET A 218 15.41 8.32 6.45
CA MET A 218 15.12 7.11 7.22
C MET A 218 15.30 7.29 8.73
N GLN A 219 16.32 8.05 9.16
CA GLN A 219 16.49 8.40 10.57
C GLN A 219 15.34 9.27 11.07
N GLN A 220 14.90 10.25 10.28
CA GLN A 220 13.77 11.08 10.63
C GLN A 220 12.45 10.28 10.60
N ALA A 221 12.28 9.36 9.66
CA ALA A 221 11.09 8.51 9.58
C ALA A 221 10.93 7.64 10.83
N LEU A 222 12.00 6.98 11.30
CA LEU A 222 11.96 6.26 12.58
C LEU A 222 11.80 7.17 13.80
N LYS A 223 12.30 8.41 13.76
CA LYS A 223 12.05 9.37 14.83
C LYS A 223 10.56 9.78 14.89
N THR A 224 9.93 9.95 13.72
CA THR A 224 8.51 10.27 13.60
C THR A 224 7.61 9.07 13.92
N CYS A 225 8.05 7.86 13.56
CA CYS A 225 7.35 6.61 13.74
C CYS A 225 8.27 5.56 14.40
N PRO A 226 8.56 5.69 15.72
CA PRO A 226 9.48 4.79 16.42
C PRO A 226 8.94 3.36 16.56
N ASP A 227 7.64 3.19 16.39
CA ASP A 227 6.93 1.91 16.44
C ASP A 227 6.57 1.37 15.06
N ALA A 228 7.24 1.86 14.00
CA ALA A 228 7.12 1.27 12.67
C ALA A 228 7.49 -0.23 12.71
N SER A 229 6.58 -1.07 12.21
CA SER A 229 6.77 -2.52 12.15
C SER A 229 7.69 -2.92 11.00
N PHE A 230 7.61 -2.19 9.89
CA PHE A 230 8.43 -2.35 8.69
C PHE A 230 8.31 -1.11 7.77
N LEU A 231 9.19 -1.06 6.78
CA LEU A 231 9.15 -0.13 5.66
C LEU A 231 8.43 -0.80 4.47
N LEU A 232 7.45 -0.12 3.90
CA LEU A 232 6.94 -0.34 2.55
C LEU A 232 7.73 0.56 1.58
N SER A 233 8.42 -0.02 0.60
CA SER A 233 9.13 0.74 -0.44
C SER A 233 8.44 0.54 -1.78
N ALA A 234 7.95 1.63 -2.38
CA ALA A 234 7.22 1.63 -3.64
C ALA A 234 8.11 1.51 -4.90
N GLY A 235 9.30 0.91 -4.78
CA GLY A 235 10.20 0.66 -5.91
C GLY A 235 11.27 1.71 -6.16
N ASP A 236 12.15 1.37 -7.11
CA ASP A 236 13.33 2.13 -7.52
C ASP A 236 14.26 2.38 -6.34
N GLN A 237 14.79 1.29 -5.78
CA GLN A 237 15.78 1.38 -4.70
C GLN A 237 17.09 1.99 -5.22
N ILE A 238 17.48 1.61 -6.44
CA ILE A 238 18.70 2.05 -7.13
C ILE A 238 18.37 2.74 -8.47
N ASN A 239 19.36 3.36 -9.12
CA ASN A 239 19.16 4.13 -10.35
C ASN A 239 19.66 3.44 -11.63
N GLN A 240 20.65 2.55 -11.58
CA GLN A 240 21.17 1.94 -12.79
C GLN A 240 20.25 0.82 -13.27
N SER A 241 19.39 1.12 -14.25
CA SER A 241 18.40 0.17 -14.77
C SER A 241 18.99 -0.95 -15.65
N GLY A 242 20.16 -0.74 -16.25
CA GLY A 242 20.83 -1.78 -17.05
C GLY A 242 21.54 -2.80 -16.17
N ALA A 243 21.53 -4.08 -16.57
CA ALA A 243 22.26 -5.14 -15.87
C ALA A 243 23.11 -6.04 -16.82
N ALA A 244 23.29 -5.61 -18.07
CA ALA A 244 23.95 -6.42 -19.08
C ALA A 244 25.48 -6.30 -19.04
N LYS A 245 26.00 -5.08 -18.84
CA LYS A 245 27.45 -4.81 -18.87
C LYS A 245 28.07 -4.96 -17.47
N ALA A 246 29.38 -5.20 -17.42
CA ALA A 246 30.09 -5.30 -16.16
C ALA A 246 30.03 -3.99 -15.36
N GLU A 247 30.19 -2.85 -16.04
CA GLU A 247 30.11 -1.51 -15.45
C GLU A 247 28.71 -1.21 -14.92
N ASP A 248 27.67 -1.70 -15.60
CA ASP A 248 26.29 -1.56 -15.17
C ASP A 248 26.09 -2.31 -13.83
N LYS A 249 26.53 -3.56 -13.76
CA LYS A 249 26.48 -4.37 -12.53
C LYS A 249 27.27 -3.72 -11.39
N LYS A 250 28.48 -3.20 -11.66
CA LYS A 250 29.27 -2.47 -10.65
C LYS A 250 28.57 -1.24 -10.10
N THR A 251 27.87 -0.52 -10.97
CA THR A 251 27.10 0.65 -10.58
C THR A 251 25.94 0.24 -9.67
N ARG A 252 25.16 -0.77 -10.06
CA ARG A 252 24.05 -1.30 -9.25
C ARG A 252 24.50 -1.71 -7.86
N GLU A 253 25.61 -2.45 -7.73
CA GLU A 253 26.13 -2.88 -6.43
C GLU A 253 26.65 -1.72 -5.57
N SER A 254 27.11 -0.63 -6.20
CA SER A 254 27.51 0.59 -5.48
C SER A 254 26.29 1.39 -5.02
N GLU A 255 25.23 1.42 -5.82
CA GLU A 255 23.95 2.04 -5.46
C GLU A 255 23.24 1.26 -4.34
N TYR A 256 23.28 -0.08 -4.35
CA TYR A 256 22.79 -0.91 -3.24
C TYR A 256 23.56 -0.69 -1.94
N ALA A 257 24.87 -0.45 -2.00
CA ALA A 257 25.63 -0.04 -0.81
C ALA A 257 25.08 1.27 -0.22
N GLY A 258 24.67 2.22 -1.07
CA GLY A 258 24.01 3.45 -0.64
C GLY A 258 22.57 3.26 -0.15
N TYR A 259 21.79 2.37 -0.78
CA TYR A 259 20.43 2.08 -0.36
C TYR A 259 20.38 1.38 1.01
N LEU A 260 21.25 0.38 1.24
CA LEU A 260 21.32 -0.39 2.49
C LEU A 260 22.19 0.26 3.57
N TYR A 261 22.80 1.42 3.27
CA TYR A 261 23.63 2.19 4.20
C TYR A 261 22.93 2.56 5.52
N PRO A 262 21.65 3.02 5.53
CA PRO A 262 21.00 3.41 6.78
C PRO A 262 20.98 2.26 7.79
N SER A 263 21.58 2.50 8.96
CA SER A 263 21.67 1.49 10.03
C SER A 263 20.31 1.04 10.57
N VAL A 264 19.26 1.83 10.32
CA VAL A 264 17.89 1.48 10.67
C VAL A 264 17.44 0.15 10.04
N PHE A 265 18.01 -0.24 8.89
CA PHE A 265 17.65 -1.49 8.22
C PHE A 265 18.19 -2.75 8.92
N ARG A 266 19.01 -2.58 9.96
CA ARG A 266 19.37 -3.68 10.86
C ARG A 266 18.24 -4.03 11.84
N SER A 267 17.23 -3.17 12.00
CA SER A 267 16.11 -3.40 12.91
C SER A 267 14.74 -3.17 12.28
N LEU A 268 14.67 -2.50 11.12
CA LEU A 268 13.44 -2.24 10.37
C LEU A 268 13.41 -3.12 9.11
N PRO A 269 12.49 -4.12 9.04
CA PRO A 269 12.30 -4.93 7.84
C PRO A 269 11.83 -4.08 6.65
N ILE A 270 12.22 -4.47 5.44
CA ILE A 270 11.92 -3.79 4.19
C ILE A 270 11.05 -4.70 3.32
N ALA A 271 9.81 -4.31 3.07
CA ALA A 271 9.02 -4.83 1.97
C ALA A 271 9.33 -3.98 0.73
N ALA A 272 10.41 -4.32 0.04
CA ALA A 272 10.82 -3.64 -1.20
C ALA A 272 9.91 -4.11 -2.33
N THR A 273 9.32 -3.20 -3.09
CA THR A 273 8.66 -3.50 -4.37
C THR A 273 9.67 -3.32 -5.50
N ILE A 274 9.54 -4.09 -6.59
CA ILE A 274 10.43 -3.98 -7.75
C ILE A 274 10.03 -2.78 -8.62
N GLY A 275 10.92 -1.81 -8.78
CA GLY A 275 10.79 -0.71 -9.73
C GLY A 275 11.42 -1.00 -11.10
N ASN A 276 11.26 -0.07 -12.05
CA ASN A 276 11.81 -0.24 -13.40
C ASN A 276 13.33 -0.04 -13.43
N HIS A 277 13.93 0.55 -12.39
CA HIS A 277 15.37 0.58 -12.23
C HIS A 277 15.91 -0.69 -11.57
N ASP A 278 15.06 -1.48 -10.91
CA ASP A 278 15.45 -2.74 -10.28
C ASP A 278 15.34 -3.92 -11.25
N MET A 279 14.36 -3.90 -12.17
CA MET A 279 13.83 -5.09 -12.89
C MET A 279 14.81 -5.95 -13.71
N ALA A 280 15.94 -5.39 -14.15
CA ALA A 280 16.77 -6.00 -15.19
C ALA A 280 17.83 -7.00 -14.66
N GLY A 281 18.16 -6.94 -13.38
CA GLY A 281 19.22 -7.73 -12.77
C GLY A 281 18.74 -8.55 -11.57
N ALA A 282 19.35 -9.71 -11.35
CA ALA A 282 19.02 -10.61 -10.24
C ALA A 282 19.51 -10.12 -8.88
N ASP A 283 20.27 -9.01 -8.83
CA ASP A 283 20.80 -8.38 -7.63
C ASP A 283 19.69 -7.98 -6.63
N TYR A 284 18.52 -7.56 -7.10
CA TYR A 284 17.36 -7.34 -6.22
C TYR A 284 17.01 -8.60 -5.41
N SER A 285 16.77 -9.74 -6.08
CA SER A 285 16.44 -11.01 -5.40
C SER A 285 17.60 -11.59 -4.60
N ALA A 286 18.81 -11.08 -4.82
CA ALA A 286 19.99 -11.45 -4.04
C ALA A 286 20.09 -10.60 -2.75
N HIS A 287 19.63 -9.34 -2.79
CA HIS A 287 19.59 -8.42 -1.64
C HIS A 287 18.37 -8.62 -0.74
N PHE A 288 17.27 -9.18 -1.25
CA PHE A 288 16.02 -9.35 -0.48
C PHE A 288 15.55 -10.82 -0.44
N ASN A 289 14.84 -11.18 0.64
CA ASN A 289 14.30 -12.52 0.86
C ASN A 289 12.78 -12.46 1.11
N ASN A 290 12.03 -12.06 0.09
CA ASN A 290 10.58 -11.82 0.20
C ASN A 290 9.77 -13.12 0.36
N PRO A 291 8.74 -13.14 1.23
CA PRO A 291 7.91 -14.31 1.51
C PRO A 291 6.94 -14.61 0.36
N ASN A 292 6.40 -15.83 0.29
CA ASN A 292 5.31 -16.19 -0.62
C ASN A 292 5.52 -15.79 -2.10
N SER A 293 6.75 -15.95 -2.60
CA SER A 293 7.19 -15.55 -3.96
C SER A 293 7.63 -16.73 -4.84
N GLU A 294 7.54 -17.95 -4.32
CA GLU A 294 8.05 -19.19 -4.92
C GLU A 294 7.40 -19.57 -6.26
N ASP A 295 6.18 -19.12 -6.51
CA ASP A 295 5.45 -19.36 -7.76
C ASP A 295 5.97 -18.51 -8.93
N LYS A 296 6.74 -17.45 -8.65
CA LYS A 296 7.35 -16.56 -9.65
C LYS A 296 6.36 -15.90 -10.62
N LEU A 297 5.12 -15.69 -10.18
CA LEU A 297 4.09 -14.97 -10.92
C LEU A 297 4.44 -13.47 -11.02
N GLY A 298 4.22 -12.84 -12.17
CA GLY A 298 4.60 -11.45 -12.37
C GLY A 298 6.12 -11.26 -12.43
N SER A 299 6.88 -12.27 -12.89
CA SER A 299 8.34 -12.23 -12.80
C SER A 299 9.04 -11.33 -13.83
N THR A 300 10.17 -10.77 -13.41
CA THR A 300 11.25 -10.20 -14.24
C THR A 300 12.59 -10.83 -13.82
N ALA A 301 13.71 -10.33 -14.33
CA ALA A 301 15.03 -10.79 -13.88
C ALA A 301 15.30 -10.45 -12.40
N ALA A 302 14.67 -9.41 -11.88
CA ALA A 302 14.79 -8.98 -10.49
C ALA A 302 14.07 -9.89 -9.50
N GLY A 303 12.94 -10.49 -9.86
CA GLY A 303 12.09 -11.22 -8.92
C GLY A 303 10.65 -11.26 -9.41
N SER A 304 9.70 -11.44 -8.50
CA SER A 304 8.28 -11.64 -8.79
C SER A 304 7.40 -10.91 -7.78
N ASP A 305 6.08 -11.08 -7.93
CA ASP A 305 5.11 -10.67 -6.91
C ASP A 305 5.38 -11.38 -5.57
N PHE A 306 4.99 -10.74 -4.47
CA PHE A 306 5.04 -11.32 -3.11
C PHE A 306 3.94 -10.72 -2.21
N TYR A 307 3.50 -11.46 -1.18
CA TYR A 307 2.48 -11.02 -0.23
C TYR A 307 2.84 -11.48 1.18
N PHE A 308 2.29 -10.81 2.19
CA PHE A 308 2.40 -11.23 3.59
C PHE A 308 1.25 -10.67 4.41
N ASN A 309 1.02 -11.28 5.58
CA ASN A 309 0.00 -10.86 6.53
C ASN A 309 0.64 -10.17 7.73
N TYR A 310 -0.01 -9.15 8.27
CA TYR A 310 0.40 -8.55 9.53
C TYR A 310 -0.83 -8.10 10.31
N GLY A 311 -1.21 -8.89 11.31
CA GLY A 311 -2.50 -8.73 12.00
C GLY A 311 -3.67 -8.82 11.02
N ASP A 312 -4.58 -7.85 11.09
CA ASP A 312 -5.78 -7.76 10.25
C ASP A 312 -5.51 -7.22 8.83
N VAL A 313 -4.23 -7.07 8.43
CA VAL A 313 -3.85 -6.45 7.15
C VAL A 313 -3.16 -7.46 6.23
N LEU A 314 -3.64 -7.54 4.99
CA LEU A 314 -2.99 -8.24 3.88
C LEU A 314 -2.22 -7.23 3.02
N PHE A 315 -0.91 -7.43 2.90
CA PHE A 315 -0.04 -6.64 2.02
C PHE A 315 0.30 -7.44 0.77
N ILE A 316 0.11 -6.84 -0.41
CA ILE A 316 0.36 -7.45 -1.71
C ILE A 316 1.28 -6.54 -2.51
N SER A 317 2.49 -7.01 -2.82
CA SER A 317 3.41 -6.31 -3.71
C SER A 317 3.36 -6.93 -5.11
N LEU A 318 2.91 -6.15 -6.09
CA LEU A 318 2.89 -6.55 -7.50
C LEU A 318 4.09 -5.95 -8.24
N ASN A 319 4.72 -6.75 -9.09
CA ASN A 319 5.78 -6.29 -9.96
C ASN A 319 5.17 -5.69 -11.24
N SER A 320 4.95 -4.37 -11.23
CA SER A 320 4.36 -3.65 -12.37
C SER A 320 5.21 -3.67 -13.65
N ASN A 321 6.42 -4.23 -13.59
CA ASN A 321 7.25 -4.45 -14.77
C ASN A 321 6.85 -5.68 -15.59
N ASN A 322 6.08 -6.58 -14.99
CA ASN A 322 5.34 -7.58 -15.72
C ASN A 322 3.91 -7.08 -15.91
N ARG A 323 3.35 -7.30 -17.10
CA ARG A 323 1.99 -6.88 -17.47
C ARG A 323 1.07 -8.07 -17.71
N ASN A 324 1.47 -9.26 -17.26
CA ASN A 324 0.65 -10.45 -17.33
C ASN A 324 -0.47 -10.37 -16.28
N GLN A 325 -1.59 -9.76 -16.65
CA GLN A 325 -2.72 -9.57 -15.75
C GLN A 325 -3.26 -10.90 -15.18
N GLU A 326 -3.19 -12.01 -15.93
CA GLU A 326 -3.64 -13.32 -15.43
C GLU A 326 -2.73 -13.88 -14.34
N GLU A 327 -1.41 -13.67 -14.45
CA GLU A 327 -0.47 -14.05 -13.39
C GLU A 327 -0.74 -13.24 -12.13
N HIS A 328 -0.86 -11.91 -12.24
CA HIS A 328 -1.19 -11.05 -11.10
C HIS A 328 -2.55 -11.43 -10.49
N ARG A 329 -3.58 -11.69 -11.30
CA ARG A 329 -4.89 -12.15 -10.80
C ARG A 329 -4.78 -13.49 -10.07
N THR A 330 -4.02 -14.44 -10.62
CA THR A 330 -3.78 -15.74 -9.99
C THR A 330 -3.07 -15.58 -8.65
N PHE A 331 -2.10 -14.67 -8.61
CA PHE A 331 -1.35 -14.33 -7.41
C PHE A 331 -2.24 -13.68 -6.34
N MET A 332 -3.01 -12.66 -6.70
CA MET A 332 -3.92 -11.96 -5.79
C MET A 332 -5.01 -12.89 -5.22
N LYS A 333 -5.49 -13.88 -5.99
CA LYS A 333 -6.37 -14.94 -5.47
C LYS A 333 -5.73 -15.74 -4.34
N LYS A 334 -4.44 -16.07 -4.45
CA LYS A 334 -3.70 -16.76 -3.39
C LYS A 334 -3.49 -15.86 -2.18
N ALA A 335 -3.11 -14.60 -2.40
CA ALA A 335 -2.92 -13.63 -1.35
C ALA A 335 -4.21 -13.42 -0.52
N VAL A 336 -5.34 -13.18 -1.17
CA VAL A 336 -6.65 -13.02 -0.49
C VAL A 336 -7.07 -14.31 0.22
N ALA A 337 -6.79 -15.48 -0.36
CA ALA A 337 -7.07 -16.75 0.30
C ALA A 337 -6.19 -17.02 1.53
N SER A 338 -5.03 -16.36 1.66
CA SER A 338 -4.14 -16.49 2.83
C SER A 338 -4.68 -15.78 4.07
N ASN A 339 -5.53 -14.76 3.87
CA ASN A 339 -6.18 -14.01 4.94
C ASN A 339 -7.58 -13.55 4.49
N PRO A 340 -8.56 -14.49 4.46
CA PRO A 340 -9.91 -14.20 3.97
C PRO A 340 -10.67 -13.20 4.85
N ASP A 341 -10.25 -13.03 6.10
CA ASP A 341 -10.87 -12.13 7.09
C ASP A 341 -10.13 -10.78 7.22
N ALA A 342 -9.13 -10.51 6.35
CA ALA A 342 -8.36 -9.28 6.37
C ALA A 342 -9.28 -8.05 6.36
N LYS A 343 -9.13 -7.18 7.37
CA LYS A 343 -9.84 -5.90 7.45
C LYS A 343 -9.28 -4.89 6.47
N TRP A 344 -8.01 -5.00 6.12
CA TRP A 344 -7.37 -4.09 5.18
C TRP A 344 -6.62 -4.87 4.11
N LYS A 345 -6.83 -4.51 2.85
CA LYS A 345 -6.05 -4.99 1.71
C LYS A 345 -5.25 -3.84 1.14
N VAL A 346 -3.93 -3.93 1.28
CA VAL A 346 -2.98 -2.93 0.82
C VAL A 346 -2.23 -3.51 -0.37
N VAL A 347 -2.36 -2.87 -1.54
CA VAL A 347 -1.52 -3.18 -2.70
C VAL A 347 -0.42 -2.16 -2.83
N ILE A 348 0.77 -2.61 -3.22
CA ILE A 348 1.89 -1.76 -3.60
C ILE A 348 2.48 -2.23 -4.93
N PHE A 349 2.72 -1.31 -5.85
CA PHE A 349 3.47 -1.55 -7.08
C PHE A 349 4.14 -0.26 -7.54
N HIS A 350 5.17 -0.34 -8.37
CA HIS A 350 5.99 0.84 -8.65
C HIS A 350 5.28 1.87 -9.54
N SER A 351 4.68 1.45 -10.66
CA SER A 351 4.02 2.35 -11.62
C SER A 351 2.93 3.16 -10.95
N ASP A 352 2.97 4.48 -11.05
CA ASP A 352 1.77 5.26 -10.80
C ASP A 352 0.72 5.00 -11.91
N ILE A 353 -0.54 4.79 -11.52
CA ILE A 353 -1.67 4.67 -12.46
C ILE A 353 -2.78 5.71 -12.24
N TYR A 354 -2.78 6.49 -11.17
CA TYR A 354 -3.74 7.59 -10.94
C TYR A 354 -3.03 8.85 -10.44
N GLY A 355 -1.87 9.10 -11.03
CA GLY A 355 -0.94 10.14 -10.68
C GLY A 355 -1.14 11.48 -11.33
N SER A 356 -0.18 12.34 -11.02
CA SER A 356 -0.13 13.69 -11.58
C SER A 356 1.26 14.10 -12.10
N GLY A 357 2.24 13.19 -12.12
CA GLY A 357 3.57 13.47 -12.67
C GLY A 357 3.51 13.63 -14.19
N GLN A 358 3.99 14.77 -14.68
CA GLN A 358 3.97 15.12 -16.10
C GLN A 358 4.58 14.03 -17.01
N PRO A 359 5.70 13.36 -16.69
CA PRO A 359 6.30 12.41 -17.62
C PRO A 359 5.47 11.14 -17.83
N HIS A 360 4.67 10.76 -16.83
CA HIS A 360 4.12 9.39 -16.72
C HIS A 360 2.59 9.35 -16.74
N ALA A 361 1.91 10.28 -16.07
CA ALA A 361 0.45 10.28 -15.90
C ALA A 361 -0.35 10.10 -17.21
N ASP A 362 0.20 10.63 -18.32
CA ASP A 362 -0.35 10.58 -19.68
C ASP A 362 0.44 9.67 -20.64
N THR A 363 1.30 8.78 -20.14
CA THR A 363 2.09 7.85 -20.97
C THR A 363 1.98 6.40 -20.49
N ASP A 364 2.99 5.86 -19.82
CA ASP A 364 3.03 4.52 -19.25
C ASP A 364 1.96 4.31 -18.17
N ALA A 365 1.70 5.31 -17.32
CA ALA A 365 0.61 5.24 -16.32
C ALA A 365 -0.74 4.91 -16.97
N ALA A 366 -1.03 5.46 -18.15
CA ALA A 366 -2.26 5.17 -18.88
C ALA A 366 -2.34 3.70 -19.30
N THR A 367 -1.26 3.15 -19.83
CA THR A 367 -1.24 1.75 -20.26
C THR A 367 -1.22 0.79 -19.06
N ASN A 368 -0.61 1.16 -17.94
CA ASN A 368 -0.62 0.31 -16.75
C ASN A 368 -1.95 0.42 -15.99
N ARG A 369 -2.68 1.54 -16.10
CA ARG A 369 -4.03 1.70 -15.55
C ARG A 369 -5.00 0.63 -16.06
N ILE A 370 -4.98 0.33 -17.36
CA ILE A 370 -5.82 -0.73 -17.95
C ILE A 370 -5.38 -2.14 -17.53
N VAL A 371 -4.17 -2.33 -17.00
CA VAL A 371 -3.70 -3.62 -16.47
C VAL A 371 -4.09 -3.76 -14.99
N PHE A 372 -3.81 -2.76 -14.17
CA PHE A 372 -3.85 -2.90 -12.71
C PHE A 372 -5.11 -2.36 -12.05
N ALA A 373 -5.71 -1.26 -12.53
CA ALA A 373 -6.93 -0.71 -11.92
C ALA A 373 -8.09 -1.73 -11.86
N PRO A 374 -8.36 -2.54 -12.92
CA PRO A 374 -9.40 -3.56 -12.86
C PRO A 374 -9.15 -4.63 -11.79
N LEU A 375 -7.88 -4.92 -11.46
CA LEU A 375 -7.54 -5.85 -10.39
C LEU A 375 -7.81 -5.23 -9.02
N MET A 376 -7.58 -3.93 -8.86
CA MET A 376 -7.89 -3.25 -7.59
C MET A 376 -9.39 -3.31 -7.29
N ASP A 377 -10.20 -3.08 -8.33
CA ASP A 377 -11.65 -3.22 -8.27
C ASP A 377 -12.08 -4.69 -8.05
N GLU A 378 -11.51 -5.66 -8.78
CA GLU A 378 -11.85 -7.09 -8.67
C GLU A 378 -11.60 -7.66 -7.27
N PHE A 379 -10.56 -7.21 -6.58
CA PHE A 379 -10.17 -7.73 -5.27
C PHE A 379 -10.58 -6.85 -4.08
N ASN A 380 -11.35 -5.77 -4.33
CA ASN A 380 -11.78 -4.79 -3.33
C ASN A 380 -10.61 -4.25 -2.51
N ILE A 381 -9.61 -3.67 -3.19
CA ILE A 381 -8.42 -3.11 -2.55
C ILE A 381 -8.76 -1.77 -1.90
N ASP A 382 -8.36 -1.57 -0.64
CA ASP A 382 -8.64 -0.34 0.11
C ASP A 382 -7.73 0.81 -0.32
N ILE A 383 -6.43 0.50 -0.41
CA ILE A 383 -5.40 1.47 -0.75
C ILE A 383 -4.34 0.83 -1.66
N CYS A 384 -3.95 1.59 -2.68
CA CYS A 384 -2.90 1.26 -3.61
C CYS A 384 -1.77 2.29 -3.49
N LEU A 385 -0.56 1.82 -3.21
CA LEU A 385 0.63 2.63 -2.98
C LEU A 385 1.57 2.51 -4.18
N THR A 386 2.00 3.63 -4.74
CA THR A 386 2.85 3.70 -5.93
C THR A 386 3.97 4.73 -5.79
N GLY A 387 4.96 4.68 -6.68
CA GLY A 387 6.09 5.61 -6.76
C GLY A 387 6.22 6.18 -8.17
N HIS A 388 7.41 6.12 -8.75
CA HIS A 388 7.74 6.36 -10.16
C HIS A 388 7.70 7.83 -10.62
N ASP A 389 6.76 8.61 -10.10
CA ASP A 389 6.49 9.98 -10.57
C ASP A 389 7.34 11.03 -9.85
N HIS A 390 8.11 10.67 -8.80
CA HIS A 390 8.91 11.60 -8.01
C HIS A 390 8.14 12.89 -7.63
N THR A 391 6.83 12.75 -7.43
CA THR A 391 5.88 13.78 -6.99
C THR A 391 4.89 13.11 -6.06
N PHE A 392 4.34 13.86 -5.10
CA PHE A 392 3.31 13.32 -4.24
C PHE A 392 1.94 13.56 -4.85
N SER A 393 1.08 12.54 -4.83
CA SER A 393 -0.33 12.71 -5.11
C SER A 393 -1.19 11.74 -4.32
N ARG A 394 -2.42 12.17 -4.03
CA ARG A 394 -3.49 11.35 -3.45
C ARG A 394 -4.75 11.53 -4.27
N SER A 395 -5.33 10.41 -4.69
CA SER A 395 -6.60 10.41 -5.39
C SER A 395 -7.80 10.58 -4.45
N TYR A 396 -8.99 10.80 -5.00
CA TYR A 396 -10.23 10.38 -4.34
C TYR A 396 -10.36 8.84 -4.34
N GLN A 397 -11.40 8.29 -3.71
CA GLN A 397 -11.78 6.90 -3.93
C GLN A 397 -12.19 6.68 -5.39
N ILE A 398 -11.52 5.75 -6.07
CA ILE A 398 -11.79 5.45 -7.48
C ILE A 398 -12.38 4.05 -7.62
N LEU A 399 -13.48 3.95 -8.36
CA LEU A 399 -14.11 2.69 -8.73
C LEU A 399 -14.46 2.72 -10.22
N ASP A 400 -13.88 1.80 -10.99
CA ASP A 400 -14.09 1.70 -12.44
C ASP A 400 -13.84 3.04 -13.19
N GLY A 401 -12.76 3.71 -12.76
CA GLY A 401 -12.35 5.02 -13.26
C GLY A 401 -13.27 6.18 -12.87
N ASN A 402 -14.28 5.99 -12.02
CA ASN A 402 -15.11 7.07 -11.51
C ASN A 402 -14.65 7.50 -10.12
N VAL A 403 -14.77 8.78 -9.79
CA VAL A 403 -14.63 9.25 -8.41
C VAL A 403 -15.89 8.89 -7.63
N VAL A 404 -15.75 8.22 -6.49
CA VAL A 404 -16.84 8.07 -5.53
C VAL A 404 -16.89 9.34 -4.68
N ASP A 405 -17.94 10.15 -4.87
CA ASP A 405 -18.01 11.54 -4.40
C ASP A 405 -18.34 11.63 -2.89
N TYR A 406 -17.41 11.16 -2.06
CA TYR A 406 -17.47 11.28 -0.61
C TYR A 406 -17.14 12.70 -0.14
N ASP A 407 -17.77 13.13 0.96
CA ASP A 407 -17.35 14.35 1.66
C ASP A 407 -16.05 14.10 2.44
N ILE A 408 -14.96 14.60 1.90
CA ILE A 408 -13.61 14.48 2.48
C ILE A 408 -13.19 15.71 3.29
N SER A 409 -14.08 16.67 3.55
CA SER A 409 -13.74 17.93 4.25
C SER A 409 -13.19 17.72 5.67
N SER A 410 -13.49 16.57 6.28
CA SER A 410 -12.98 16.14 7.58
C SER A 410 -11.59 15.49 7.52
N GLY A 411 -11.03 15.26 6.34
CA GLY A 411 -9.83 14.44 6.14
C GLY A 411 -10.09 12.94 6.30
N SER A 412 -11.35 12.50 6.18
CA SER A 412 -11.70 11.09 6.33
C SER A 412 -12.91 10.64 5.51
N VAL A 413 -13.00 9.33 5.29
CA VAL A 413 -14.16 8.63 4.74
C VAL A 413 -14.51 7.42 5.61
N THR A 414 -15.75 6.93 5.54
CA THR A 414 -16.21 5.77 6.32
C THR A 414 -16.84 4.73 5.40
N ASN A 415 -16.42 3.47 5.53
CA ASN A 415 -16.79 2.34 4.68
C ASN A 415 -16.77 2.67 3.18
N PRO A 416 -15.71 3.32 2.65
CA PRO A 416 -15.71 3.68 1.24
C PRO A 416 -15.73 2.45 0.34
N ASP A 417 -16.45 2.55 -0.76
CA ASP A 417 -16.26 1.73 -1.95
C ASP A 417 -15.19 2.39 -2.84
N GLY A 418 -14.47 1.58 -3.62
CA GLY A 418 -13.37 2.01 -4.46
C GLY A 418 -12.03 2.18 -3.73
N THR A 419 -10.96 2.20 -4.51
CA THR A 419 -9.58 2.22 -4.00
C THR A 419 -9.05 3.64 -3.87
N LEU A 420 -8.36 3.94 -2.78
CA LEU A 420 -7.53 5.14 -2.64
C LEU A 420 -6.15 4.91 -3.27
N TYR A 421 -5.67 5.81 -4.12
CA TYR A 421 -4.33 5.73 -4.73
C TYR A 421 -3.41 6.80 -4.13
N ILE A 422 -2.20 6.39 -3.78
CA ILE A 422 -1.13 7.26 -3.28
C ILE A 422 0.10 7.11 -4.15
N THR A 423 0.57 8.23 -4.69
CA THR A 423 1.88 8.36 -5.31
C THR A 423 2.84 8.96 -4.29
N THR A 424 3.92 8.25 -3.98
CA THR A 424 4.98 8.78 -3.10
C THR A 424 5.87 9.77 -3.83
N GLY A 425 6.34 10.80 -3.12
CA GLY A 425 7.45 11.64 -3.60
C GLY A 425 8.79 10.91 -3.58
N SER A 426 9.89 11.61 -3.88
CA SER A 426 11.23 11.02 -3.80
C SER A 426 11.70 10.84 -2.35
N GLY A 427 12.18 9.65 -1.99
CA GLY A 427 12.65 9.32 -0.64
C GLY A 427 14.02 9.91 -0.28
N SER A 428 14.91 10.10 -1.26
CA SER A 428 16.27 10.66 -1.06
C SER A 428 16.39 12.09 -1.58
N GLY A 429 15.41 12.57 -2.36
CA GLY A 429 15.49 13.82 -3.09
C GLY A 429 16.46 13.78 -4.27
N SER A 430 16.75 12.59 -4.78
CA SER A 430 17.64 12.36 -5.93
C SER A 430 17.11 13.00 -7.21
N LYS A 431 15.78 13.10 -7.38
CA LYS A 431 15.16 13.65 -8.60
C LYS A 431 13.69 14.01 -8.35
N TYR A 432 13.16 14.92 -9.17
CA TYR A 432 11.77 15.39 -9.14
C TYR A 432 11.24 15.64 -10.56
N TYR A 433 9.92 15.56 -10.74
CA TYR A 433 9.25 15.88 -12.00
C TYR A 433 8.22 16.99 -11.88
N ASN A 434 7.97 17.71 -12.97
CA ASN A 434 6.84 18.64 -12.99
C ASN A 434 5.52 17.89 -12.82
N LEU A 435 4.52 18.58 -12.28
CA LEU A 435 3.13 18.11 -12.32
C LEU A 435 2.53 18.41 -13.69
N LEU A 436 1.43 17.73 -14.04
CA LEU A 436 0.59 18.13 -15.16
C LEU A 436 0.07 19.57 -14.97
N ASN A 437 0.01 20.34 -16.07
CA ASN A 437 -0.49 21.72 -16.09
C ASN A 437 -2.00 21.86 -15.82
N TYR A 438 -2.70 20.74 -15.68
CA TYR A 438 -4.05 20.63 -15.17
C TYR A 438 -4.07 19.60 -14.05
N THR A 439 -5.02 19.71 -13.14
CA THR A 439 -5.27 18.68 -12.12
C THR A 439 -6.23 17.66 -12.69
N PRO A 440 -5.84 16.38 -12.83
CA PRO A 440 -6.79 15.34 -13.21
C PRO A 440 -7.95 15.25 -12.22
N TYR A 441 -9.19 15.01 -12.69
CA TYR A 441 -10.40 15.01 -11.84
C TYR A 441 -10.35 14.04 -10.66
N TYR A 442 -9.56 12.97 -10.79
CA TYR A 442 -9.40 11.94 -9.77
C TYR A 442 -8.41 12.33 -8.67
N ILE A 443 -7.64 13.42 -8.83
CA ILE A 443 -6.67 13.88 -7.84
C ILE A 443 -7.37 14.77 -6.80
N ALA A 444 -7.33 14.34 -5.54
CA ALA A 444 -7.80 15.14 -4.41
C ALA A 444 -6.70 16.11 -3.93
N GLU A 445 -5.45 15.68 -4.00
CA GLU A 445 -4.30 16.42 -3.51
C GLU A 445 -3.03 16.04 -4.28
N ARG A 446 -2.18 17.03 -4.56
CA ARG A 446 -0.88 16.81 -5.20
C ARG A 446 0.11 17.88 -4.75
N THR A 447 1.38 17.51 -4.62
CA THR A 447 2.44 18.45 -4.31
C THR A 447 3.77 17.96 -4.88
N ASN A 448 4.65 18.91 -5.18
CA ASN A 448 6.05 18.62 -5.43
C ASN A 448 6.92 19.76 -4.87
N ALA A 449 7.09 19.81 -3.56
CA ALA A 449 7.94 20.82 -2.93
C ALA A 449 9.45 20.59 -3.17
N CYS A 450 9.83 19.59 -3.99
CA CYS A 450 11.22 19.23 -4.27
C CYS A 450 12.08 18.97 -3.03
N LEU A 451 11.45 18.43 -1.98
CA LEU A 451 12.11 17.93 -0.78
C LEU A 451 11.91 16.40 -0.69
N PRO A 452 12.89 15.66 -0.15
CA PRO A 452 12.67 14.26 0.14
C PRO A 452 11.51 14.10 1.13
N SER A 453 10.72 13.06 0.92
CA SER A 453 9.49 12.82 1.70
C SER A 453 9.32 11.35 2.04
N PHE A 454 8.59 11.10 3.12
CA PHE A 454 8.15 9.77 3.52
C PHE A 454 6.73 9.88 4.08
N SER A 455 6.02 8.76 4.14
CA SER A 455 4.73 8.67 4.83
C SER A 455 4.80 7.68 5.97
N THR A 456 3.87 7.80 6.90
CA THR A 456 3.56 6.78 7.90
C THR A 456 2.11 6.36 7.72
N ILE A 457 1.83 5.07 7.86
CA ILE A 457 0.45 4.57 7.83
C ILE A 457 0.16 3.87 9.15
N ASP A 458 -0.84 4.36 9.87
CA ASP A 458 -1.32 3.76 11.11
C ASP A 458 -2.53 2.86 10.79
N PHE A 459 -2.49 1.62 11.27
CA PHE A 459 -3.55 0.63 11.13
C PHE A 459 -4.16 0.30 12.49
N SER A 460 -5.48 0.13 12.49
CA SER A 460 -6.26 -0.59 13.51
C SER A 460 -7.39 -1.33 12.82
N SER A 461 -8.11 -2.21 13.53
CA SER A 461 -9.27 -2.91 12.95
C SER A 461 -10.36 -1.98 12.40
N GLY A 462 -10.44 -0.73 12.88
CA GLY A 462 -11.46 0.25 12.49
C GLY A 462 -10.94 1.46 11.72
N SER A 463 -9.62 1.62 11.54
CA SER A 463 -9.07 2.80 10.86
C SER A 463 -7.73 2.53 10.17
N LEU A 464 -7.54 3.18 9.03
CA LEU A 464 -6.26 3.34 8.34
C LEU A 464 -6.00 4.84 8.16
N THR A 465 -4.90 5.36 8.69
CA THR A 465 -4.54 6.78 8.56
C THR A 465 -3.17 6.94 7.92
N ILE A 466 -3.09 7.64 6.79
CA ILE A 466 -1.82 8.02 6.15
C ILE A 466 -1.46 9.46 6.51
N LYS A 467 -0.17 9.69 6.81
CA LYS A 467 0.41 11.00 7.14
C LYS A 467 1.72 11.16 6.38
N THR A 468 1.93 12.30 5.72
CA THR A 468 3.10 12.51 4.86
C THR A 468 3.97 13.64 5.40
N TYR A 469 5.28 13.41 5.45
CA TYR A 469 6.27 14.31 6.01
C TYR A 469 7.43 14.55 5.03
N ASP A 470 8.08 15.71 5.15
CA ASP A 470 9.41 15.92 4.56
C ASP A 470 10.50 15.24 5.41
N TYR A 471 11.73 15.19 4.89
CA TYR A 471 12.89 14.62 5.58
C TYR A 471 13.29 15.32 6.90
N ASN A 472 12.68 16.46 7.25
CA ASN A 472 12.84 17.13 8.53
C ASN A 472 11.70 16.83 9.53
N GLY A 473 10.69 16.06 9.10
CA GLY A 473 9.52 15.71 9.89
C GLY A 473 8.40 16.76 9.86
N ASN A 474 8.47 17.75 8.96
CA ASN A 474 7.38 18.70 8.76
C ASN A 474 6.29 18.06 7.90
N LYS A 475 5.03 18.43 8.14
CA LYS A 475 3.90 17.97 7.33
C LYS A 475 4.08 18.39 5.85
N TYR A 476 3.97 17.42 4.95
CA TYR A 476 4.19 17.58 3.51
C TYR A 476 2.89 17.50 2.70
N ALA A 477 1.92 16.75 3.20
CA ALA A 477 0.56 16.63 2.64
C ALA A 477 -0.44 16.43 3.78
N ASP A 478 -1.73 16.61 3.50
CA ASP A 478 -2.80 16.40 4.44
C ASP A 478 -2.99 14.94 4.83
N ASP A 479 -3.14 14.71 6.13
CA ASP A 479 -3.50 13.43 6.72
C ASP A 479 -4.85 12.98 6.14
N PHE A 480 -4.96 11.69 5.83
CA PHE A 480 -6.20 11.11 5.33
C PHE A 480 -6.52 9.80 6.03
N THR A 481 -7.77 9.63 6.44
CA THR A 481 -8.23 8.44 7.19
C THR A 481 -9.36 7.72 6.47
N ILE A 482 -9.22 6.41 6.32
CA ILE A 482 -10.33 5.51 5.99
C ILE A 482 -10.78 4.86 7.30
N ASN A 483 -12.07 4.98 7.63
CA ASN A 483 -12.67 4.28 8.75
C ASN A 483 -13.47 3.07 8.25
N LYS A 484 -13.39 1.96 8.98
CA LYS A 484 -14.24 0.78 8.80
C LYS A 484 -15.08 0.55 10.05
N THR A 485 -16.32 0.14 9.83
CA THR A 485 -17.28 -0.23 10.88
C THR A 485 -17.73 -1.67 10.64
N ASN A 486 -18.57 -2.23 11.50
CA ASN A 486 -19.06 -3.61 11.34
C ASN A 486 -20.01 -3.81 10.14
N THR A 487 -20.20 -2.80 9.28
CA THR A 487 -21.02 -2.83 8.06
C THR A 487 -20.20 -2.46 6.81
N ASP A 488 -18.89 -2.68 6.85
CA ASP A 488 -17.89 -2.28 5.86
C ASP A 488 -17.86 -3.15 4.58
N MET A 489 -18.89 -3.96 4.34
CA MET A 489 -18.98 -4.77 3.13
C MET A 489 -18.98 -3.90 1.88
N SER A 490 -18.27 -4.35 0.84
CA SER A 490 -18.33 -3.71 -0.48
C SER A 490 -19.70 -3.93 -1.13
N VAL A 491 -20.03 -3.09 -2.12
CA VAL A 491 -21.24 -3.26 -2.94
C VAL A 491 -21.33 -4.68 -3.52
N ASP A 492 -20.21 -5.25 -3.93
CA ASP A 492 -20.17 -6.56 -4.59
C ASP A 492 -20.37 -7.70 -3.59
N GLU A 493 -19.82 -7.57 -2.39
CA GLU A 493 -20.07 -8.50 -1.30
C GLU A 493 -21.55 -8.49 -0.88
N VAL A 494 -22.16 -7.30 -0.78
CA VAL A 494 -23.60 -7.17 -0.46
C VAL A 494 -24.47 -7.78 -1.55
N ILE A 495 -24.15 -7.55 -2.82
CA ILE A 495 -24.86 -8.15 -3.96
C ILE A 495 -24.73 -9.68 -3.91
N ASN A 496 -23.51 -10.21 -3.78
CA ASN A 496 -23.25 -11.65 -3.77
C ASN A 496 -23.98 -12.34 -2.62
N ASN A 497 -23.98 -11.74 -1.42
CA ASN A 497 -24.68 -12.30 -0.25
C ASN A 497 -26.20 -12.31 -0.46
N ALA A 498 -26.77 -11.24 -1.00
CA ALA A 498 -28.20 -11.18 -1.32
C ALA A 498 -28.60 -12.21 -2.38
N GLU A 499 -27.79 -12.38 -3.44
CA GLU A 499 -28.03 -13.38 -4.49
C GLU A 499 -27.95 -14.81 -3.96
N ALA A 500 -26.97 -15.10 -3.10
CA ALA A 500 -26.83 -16.41 -2.47
C ALA A 500 -28.09 -16.77 -1.65
N LEU A 501 -28.65 -15.81 -0.91
CA LEU A 501 -29.88 -16.01 -0.14
C LEU A 501 -31.12 -16.19 -1.04
N ILE A 502 -31.22 -15.44 -2.14
CA ILE A 502 -32.34 -15.54 -3.10
C ILE A 502 -32.32 -16.89 -3.84
N ASN A 503 -31.13 -17.39 -4.19
CA ASN A 503 -30.95 -18.63 -4.92
C ASN A 503 -30.87 -19.87 -4.00
N GLY A 504 -30.70 -19.66 -2.70
CA GLY A 504 -30.65 -20.70 -1.69
C GLY A 504 -31.99 -21.41 -1.51
N THR A 505 -31.94 -22.71 -1.20
CA THR A 505 -33.14 -23.52 -0.93
C THR A 505 -33.15 -24.09 0.50
N GLU A 506 -32.17 -23.72 1.30
CA GLU A 506 -31.98 -24.26 2.66
C GLU A 506 -33.00 -23.73 3.67
N VAL A 507 -33.51 -22.52 3.46
CA VAL A 507 -34.47 -21.86 4.33
C VAL A 507 -35.62 -21.29 3.51
N ASN A 508 -36.85 -21.69 3.83
CA ASN A 508 -38.05 -21.10 3.23
C ASN A 508 -38.38 -19.80 3.94
N TYR A 509 -38.15 -18.68 3.27
CA TYR A 509 -38.55 -17.36 3.76
C TYR A 509 -39.94 -16.97 3.27
N THR A 510 -40.62 -16.09 4.00
CA THR A 510 -41.90 -15.53 3.55
C THR A 510 -41.74 -14.79 2.23
N GLU A 511 -42.75 -14.89 1.37
CA GLU A 511 -42.76 -14.23 0.06
C GLU A 511 -42.57 -12.71 0.19
N ALA A 512 -43.20 -12.10 1.21
CA ALA A 512 -43.09 -10.67 1.47
C ALA A 512 -41.64 -10.24 1.76
N SER A 513 -40.96 -10.89 2.72
CA SER A 513 -39.58 -10.53 3.06
C SER A 513 -38.60 -10.80 1.91
N MET A 514 -38.83 -11.87 1.14
CA MET A 514 -38.00 -12.21 -0.03
C MET A 514 -38.19 -11.20 -1.18
N ASN A 515 -39.41 -10.72 -1.40
CA ASN A 515 -39.67 -9.68 -2.40
C ASN A 515 -39.00 -8.36 -2.01
N SER A 516 -39.04 -7.96 -0.73
CA SER A 516 -38.31 -6.77 -0.27
C SER A 516 -36.81 -6.87 -0.51
N LEU A 517 -36.19 -8.05 -0.29
CA LEU A 517 -34.78 -8.28 -0.61
C LEU A 517 -34.50 -8.15 -2.11
N LYS A 518 -35.33 -8.76 -2.97
CA LYS A 518 -35.19 -8.68 -4.43
C LYS A 518 -35.32 -7.24 -4.95
N ASP A 519 -36.27 -6.47 -4.40
CA ASP A 519 -36.48 -5.07 -4.79
C ASP A 519 -35.29 -4.20 -4.38
N ALA A 520 -34.81 -4.34 -3.14
CA ALA A 520 -33.62 -3.63 -2.67
C ALA A 520 -32.38 -4.00 -3.50
N LEU A 521 -32.18 -5.29 -3.78
CA LEU A 521 -31.06 -5.76 -4.60
C LEU A 521 -31.12 -5.22 -6.03
N SER A 522 -32.32 -5.18 -6.63
CA SER A 522 -32.55 -4.61 -7.96
C SER A 522 -32.20 -3.11 -7.99
N ALA A 523 -32.59 -2.36 -6.96
CA ALA A 523 -32.24 -0.95 -6.83
C ALA A 523 -30.72 -0.73 -6.71
N LEU A 524 -30.03 -1.50 -5.86
CA LEU A 524 -28.57 -1.42 -5.72
C LEU A 524 -27.86 -1.74 -7.04
N LYS A 525 -28.24 -2.83 -7.71
CA LYS A 525 -27.69 -3.20 -9.03
C LYS A 525 -27.91 -2.12 -10.09
N LYS A 526 -29.05 -1.44 -10.06
CA LYS A 526 -29.35 -0.33 -10.98
C LYS A 526 -28.42 0.86 -10.75
N ILE A 527 -28.12 1.20 -9.49
CA ILE A 527 -27.16 2.26 -9.15
C ILE A 527 -25.75 1.84 -9.59
N LYS A 528 -25.30 0.63 -9.26
CA LYS A 528 -23.99 0.11 -9.71
C LYS A 528 -23.84 0.18 -11.24
N ALA A 529 -24.85 -0.29 -11.96
CA ALA A 529 -24.85 -0.30 -13.43
C ALA A 529 -24.80 1.11 -14.05
N ALA A 530 -25.30 2.14 -13.37
CA ALA A 530 -25.26 3.52 -13.86
C ALA A 530 -23.84 4.12 -13.94
N TYR A 531 -22.89 3.53 -13.21
CA TYR A 531 -21.52 4.02 -13.13
C TYR A 531 -20.48 3.01 -13.63
N THR A 532 -20.91 1.83 -14.09
CA THR A 532 -20.01 0.85 -14.69
C THR A 532 -19.64 1.31 -16.11
N THR A 533 -18.34 1.40 -16.42
CA THR A 533 -17.82 1.63 -17.77
C THR A 533 -18.33 0.53 -18.69
N ASP A 534 -18.78 0.91 -19.89
CA ASP A 534 -19.01 -0.07 -20.96
C ASP A 534 -17.77 -0.95 -21.12
N LYS A 535 -18.00 -2.26 -21.29
CA LYS A 535 -16.94 -3.28 -21.35
C LYS A 535 -15.74 -2.78 -22.16
N ASP A 536 -14.63 -2.50 -21.47
CA ASP A 536 -13.43 -2.00 -22.13
C ASP A 536 -12.83 -3.13 -22.98
N PRO A 537 -12.77 -2.97 -24.32
CA PRO A 537 -12.22 -4.00 -25.20
C PRO A 537 -10.75 -4.28 -24.92
N MET A 538 -10.02 -3.31 -24.35
CA MET A 538 -8.60 -3.41 -24.12
C MET A 538 -8.24 -4.35 -22.97
N LEU A 539 -9.15 -4.56 -22.01
CA LEU A 539 -8.96 -5.54 -20.95
C LEU A 539 -8.82 -6.96 -21.50
N ALA A 540 -9.74 -7.35 -22.37
CA ALA A 540 -9.69 -8.64 -23.04
C ALA A 540 -8.52 -8.73 -24.04
N ASP A 541 -8.19 -7.62 -24.71
CA ASP A 541 -7.08 -7.58 -25.67
C ASP A 541 -5.73 -7.84 -24.98
N ILE A 542 -5.44 -7.15 -23.86
CA ILE A 542 -4.18 -7.31 -23.12
C ILE A 542 -4.00 -8.74 -22.64
N VAL A 543 -5.04 -9.34 -22.06
CA VAL A 543 -5.01 -10.72 -21.58
C VAL A 543 -4.79 -11.70 -22.74
N ASN A 544 -5.61 -11.60 -23.79
CA ASN A 544 -5.59 -12.59 -24.87
C ASN A 544 -4.36 -12.47 -25.76
N ASN A 545 -3.75 -11.29 -25.85
CA ASN A 545 -2.59 -11.05 -26.70
C ASN A 545 -1.25 -11.00 -25.95
N TYR A 546 -1.24 -11.11 -24.61
CA TYR A 546 0.01 -11.10 -23.84
C TYR A 546 1.06 -12.06 -24.41
N GLY A 547 2.24 -11.52 -24.71
CA GLY A 547 3.39 -12.28 -25.20
C GLY A 547 3.30 -12.70 -26.68
N LYS A 548 2.25 -12.31 -27.41
CA LYS A 548 2.07 -12.59 -28.83
C LYS A 548 2.56 -11.42 -29.70
N ASP A 549 2.74 -11.66 -30.99
CA ASP A 549 3.09 -10.57 -31.93
C ASP A 549 1.98 -9.51 -32.04
N THR A 550 0.72 -9.91 -31.82
CA THR A 550 -0.48 -9.06 -31.78
C THR A 550 -0.60 -8.22 -30.52
N ASP A 551 0.30 -8.42 -29.55
CA ASP A 551 0.31 -7.64 -28.33
C ASP A 551 0.54 -6.15 -28.61
N ARG A 552 -0.41 -5.31 -28.21
CA ARG A 552 -0.39 -3.87 -28.47
C ARG A 552 0.38 -3.10 -27.40
N VAL A 553 0.80 -3.77 -26.32
CA VAL A 553 1.59 -3.19 -25.23
C VAL A 553 2.96 -3.86 -25.18
N SER A 554 4.03 -3.07 -25.05
CA SER A 554 5.41 -3.55 -24.94
C SER A 554 6.11 -3.01 -23.71
N GLY A 555 7.07 -3.78 -23.20
CA GLY A 555 7.85 -3.44 -22.00
C GLY A 555 6.95 -3.08 -20.81
N TYR A 556 7.32 -1.99 -20.13
CA TYR A 556 6.68 -1.47 -18.92
C TYR A 556 5.36 -0.71 -19.14
N GLY A 557 4.67 -0.88 -20.29
CA GLY A 557 3.46 -0.11 -20.60
C GLY A 557 3.60 0.87 -21.77
N SER A 558 4.52 0.61 -22.69
CA SER A 558 4.60 1.37 -23.94
C SER A 558 3.60 0.84 -24.96
N VAL A 559 2.97 1.73 -25.73
CA VAL A 559 2.13 1.32 -26.86
C VAL A 559 3.05 0.85 -27.99
N LYS A 560 2.88 -0.39 -28.47
CA LYS A 560 3.78 -1.01 -29.46
C LYS A 560 3.59 -0.41 -30.85
N ASN A 561 2.35 -0.31 -31.31
CA ASN A 561 2.05 0.04 -32.70
C ASN A 561 1.80 1.54 -32.85
N ALA A 562 2.42 2.17 -33.85
CA ALA A 562 2.21 3.60 -34.12
C ALA A 562 0.75 3.95 -34.45
N ALA A 563 0.00 3.03 -35.09
CA ALA A 563 -1.41 3.23 -35.43
C ALA A 563 -2.34 3.32 -34.21
N ASP A 564 -1.89 2.79 -33.06
CA ASP A 564 -2.64 2.77 -31.81
C ASP A 564 -2.31 3.97 -30.92
N LYS A 565 -1.21 4.67 -31.21
CA LYS A 565 -0.73 5.82 -30.43
C LYS A 565 -1.57 7.05 -30.67
N SER A 566 -1.79 7.81 -29.60
CA SER A 566 -2.21 9.21 -29.69
C SER A 566 -1.11 10.04 -30.38
N THR A 567 -1.50 11.14 -31.01
CA THR A 567 -0.60 12.02 -31.75
C THR A 567 -0.68 13.43 -31.18
N SER A 568 0.46 14.04 -30.89
CA SER A 568 0.51 15.40 -30.37
C SER A 568 0.08 16.45 -31.38
N GLU A 569 -0.16 17.68 -30.92
CA GLU A 569 -0.51 18.80 -31.80
C GLU A 569 0.53 19.06 -32.90
N SER A 570 1.79 18.71 -32.64
CA SER A 570 2.89 18.82 -33.61
C SER A 570 3.05 17.59 -34.52
N GLY A 571 2.11 16.63 -34.47
CA GLY A 571 2.13 15.43 -35.29
C GLY A 571 3.07 14.32 -34.78
N LYS A 572 3.60 14.42 -33.56
CA LYS A 572 4.50 13.40 -32.99
C LYS A 572 3.72 12.35 -32.20
N SER A 573 4.10 11.08 -32.29
CA SER A 573 3.47 10.03 -31.47
C SER A 573 3.69 10.27 -29.98
N VAL A 574 2.62 10.12 -29.19
CA VAL A 574 2.61 10.11 -27.73
C VAL A 574 2.49 8.65 -27.26
N ASN A 575 3.20 8.28 -26.20
CA ASN A 575 3.20 6.91 -25.67
C ASN A 575 1.95 6.59 -24.84
N ARG A 576 0.76 6.77 -25.41
CA ARG A 576 -0.54 6.37 -24.86
C ARG A 576 -1.48 5.95 -25.98
N PHE A 577 -2.48 5.12 -25.69
CA PHE A 577 -3.50 4.76 -26.67
C PHE A 577 -4.32 5.97 -27.09
N LYS A 578 -4.63 6.09 -28.38
CA LYS A 578 -5.53 7.11 -28.92
C LYS A 578 -6.97 6.94 -28.43
N LYS A 579 -7.76 8.00 -28.47
CA LYS A 579 -9.16 8.01 -28.08
C LYS A 579 -9.96 6.96 -28.86
N GLY A 580 -10.88 6.27 -28.18
CA GLY A 580 -11.73 5.22 -28.74
C GLY A 580 -11.12 3.80 -28.72
N VAL A 581 -9.89 3.64 -28.24
CA VAL A 581 -9.26 2.31 -28.10
C VAL A 581 -9.63 1.63 -26.78
N SER A 582 -9.72 2.38 -25.70
CA SER A 582 -10.07 1.90 -24.36
C SER A 582 -11.10 2.85 -23.77
N THR A 583 -12.24 2.29 -23.36
CA THR A 583 -13.32 3.07 -22.75
C THR A 583 -12.90 3.60 -21.37
N LEU A 584 -12.04 2.88 -20.64
CA LEU A 584 -11.46 3.36 -19.39
C LEU A 584 -10.54 4.56 -19.61
N LEU A 585 -9.71 4.56 -20.65
CA LEU A 585 -8.83 5.69 -20.96
C LEU A 585 -9.59 6.89 -21.54
N ASP A 586 -10.63 6.63 -22.34
CA ASP A 586 -11.52 7.70 -22.80
C ASP A 586 -12.18 8.42 -21.63
N LYS A 587 -12.60 7.68 -20.60
CA LYS A 587 -13.15 8.21 -19.35
C LYS A 587 -12.08 8.91 -18.50
N THR A 588 -10.92 8.29 -18.29
CA THR A 588 -9.93 8.77 -17.30
C THR A 588 -8.99 9.86 -17.83
N ILE A 589 -8.83 9.96 -19.14
CA ILE A 589 -7.95 10.96 -19.79
C ILE A 589 -8.78 11.90 -20.67
N TYR A 590 -9.46 11.37 -21.70
CA TYR A 590 -9.98 12.18 -22.80
C TYR A 590 -11.33 12.87 -22.53
N ILE A 591 -11.89 12.72 -21.33
CA ILE A 591 -13.01 13.55 -20.84
C ILE A 591 -12.55 14.93 -20.39
N GLN A 592 -11.28 15.04 -19.96
CA GLN A 592 -10.73 16.24 -19.33
C GLN A 592 -9.52 16.81 -20.07
N ALA A 593 -8.79 15.97 -20.81
CA ALA A 593 -7.57 16.35 -21.51
C ALA A 593 -7.74 16.27 -23.02
N GLN A 594 -7.11 17.21 -23.73
CA GLN A 594 -7.11 17.20 -25.18
C GLN A 594 -6.25 16.05 -25.70
N GLU A 595 -6.77 15.31 -26.68
CA GLU A 595 -6.02 14.23 -27.31
C GLU A 595 -4.72 14.78 -27.93
N GLY A 596 -3.60 14.10 -27.66
CA GLY A 596 -2.28 14.57 -28.07
C GLY A 596 -1.64 15.68 -27.23
N ALA A 597 -2.35 16.30 -26.29
CA ALA A 597 -1.81 17.37 -25.46
C ALA A 597 -1.79 16.98 -23.97
N GLN A 598 -0.87 17.60 -23.24
CA GLN A 598 -0.92 17.71 -21.77
C GLN A 598 -1.54 19.06 -21.47
N ALA A 599 -2.83 19.20 -21.75
CA ALA A 599 -3.59 20.41 -21.54
C ALA A 599 -5.04 20.02 -21.25
N GLN A 600 -5.67 20.77 -20.34
CA GLN A 600 -7.09 20.61 -20.08
C GLN A 600 -7.89 21.05 -21.31
N LEU A 601 -8.95 20.30 -21.62
CA LEU A 601 -9.94 20.73 -22.60
C LEU A 601 -10.53 22.07 -22.17
N ALA A 602 -10.59 23.04 -23.08
CA ALA A 602 -11.06 24.39 -22.80
C ALA A 602 -12.52 24.44 -22.32
N ASP A 603 -13.31 23.44 -22.68
CA ASP A 603 -14.73 23.28 -22.32
C ASP A 603 -14.96 22.30 -21.17
N TYR A 604 -13.90 21.68 -20.61
CA TYR A 604 -14.05 20.82 -19.44
C TYR A 604 -14.58 21.59 -18.23
N LYS A 605 -15.54 20.98 -17.54
CA LYS A 605 -16.10 21.45 -16.27
C LYS A 605 -16.07 20.29 -15.28
N SER A 606 -15.74 20.57 -14.02
CA SER A 606 -15.74 19.58 -12.94
C SER A 606 -17.07 18.84 -12.79
N ASP A 607 -18.18 19.50 -13.12
CA ASP A 607 -19.53 18.92 -13.09
C ASP A 607 -19.71 17.77 -14.09
N ASN A 608 -18.85 17.69 -15.10
CA ASN A 608 -18.84 16.63 -16.10
C ASN A 608 -17.87 15.49 -15.74
N ALA A 609 -17.18 15.57 -14.60
CA ALA A 609 -16.31 14.49 -14.15
C ALA A 609 -17.12 13.20 -13.95
N PRO A 610 -16.54 12.03 -14.25
CA PRO A 610 -17.21 10.75 -14.01
C PRO A 610 -17.26 10.51 -12.50
N LYS A 611 -18.45 10.62 -11.92
CA LYS A 611 -18.69 10.55 -10.48
C LYS A 611 -19.77 9.54 -10.13
N ILE A 612 -19.58 8.84 -9.02
CA ILE A 612 -20.59 8.02 -8.35
C ILE A 612 -21.15 8.83 -7.19
N ASP A 613 -22.48 8.91 -7.08
CA ASP A 613 -23.13 9.49 -5.90
C ASP A 613 -22.95 8.54 -4.71
N ALA A 614 -22.00 8.88 -3.84
CA ALA A 614 -21.63 8.08 -2.68
C ALA A 614 -22.80 7.85 -1.71
N ARG A 615 -23.65 8.87 -1.51
CA ARG A 615 -24.80 8.76 -0.60
C ARG A 615 -25.86 7.84 -1.18
N ALA A 616 -26.19 7.99 -2.46
CA ALA A 616 -27.14 7.12 -3.12
C ALA A 616 -26.67 5.66 -3.13
N LEU A 617 -25.37 5.43 -3.36
CA LEU A 617 -24.78 4.10 -3.30
C LEU A 617 -24.89 3.48 -1.90
N GLU A 618 -24.51 4.24 -0.86
CA GLU A 618 -24.55 3.78 0.53
C GLU A 618 -25.97 3.52 1.03
N ASP A 619 -26.93 4.40 0.70
CA ASP A 619 -28.33 4.24 1.08
C ASP A 619 -28.92 2.96 0.45
N ALA A 620 -28.58 2.66 -0.82
CA ALA A 620 -29.03 1.45 -1.48
C ALA A 620 -28.34 0.18 -0.95
N LYS A 621 -27.04 0.26 -0.63
CA LYS A 621 -26.29 -0.82 0.01
C LYS A 621 -26.90 -1.17 1.37
N THR A 622 -27.14 -0.15 2.19
CA THR A 622 -27.79 -0.28 3.51
C THR A 622 -29.20 -0.86 3.40
N ALA A 623 -29.98 -0.49 2.37
CA ALA A 623 -31.31 -1.05 2.15
C ALA A 623 -31.28 -2.57 1.91
N VAL A 624 -30.29 -3.08 1.16
CA VAL A 624 -30.11 -4.52 0.94
C VAL A 624 -29.75 -5.22 2.24
N VAL A 625 -28.77 -4.71 2.99
CA VAL A 625 -28.36 -5.28 4.28
C VAL A 625 -29.53 -5.34 5.25
N ASN A 626 -30.32 -4.27 5.35
CA ASN A 626 -31.53 -4.24 6.17
C ASN A 626 -32.59 -5.25 5.70
N ALA A 627 -32.76 -5.43 4.39
CA ALA A 627 -33.69 -6.42 3.85
C ALA A 627 -33.25 -7.86 4.14
N ILE A 628 -31.94 -8.15 4.09
CA ILE A 628 -31.36 -9.43 4.52
C ILE A 628 -31.69 -9.68 5.99
N ASN A 629 -31.45 -8.69 6.85
CA ASN A 629 -31.70 -8.79 8.29
C ASN A 629 -33.19 -8.93 8.65
N ALA A 630 -34.08 -8.45 7.78
CA ALA A 630 -35.53 -8.55 7.95
C ALA A 630 -36.15 -9.84 7.37
N LEU A 631 -35.33 -10.75 6.81
CA LEU A 631 -35.82 -12.03 6.30
C LEU A 631 -36.54 -12.83 7.41
N THR A 632 -37.78 -13.22 7.12
CA THR A 632 -38.63 -13.96 8.05
C THR A 632 -38.83 -15.38 7.53
N VAL A 633 -38.54 -16.40 8.34
CA VAL A 633 -38.75 -17.80 7.98
C VAL A 633 -40.25 -18.08 7.95
N GLN A 634 -40.69 -18.81 6.93
CA GLN A 634 -42.07 -19.29 6.83
C GLN A 634 -42.28 -20.35 7.91
N GLU A 635 -43.19 -20.12 8.86
CA GLU A 635 -43.56 -21.14 9.84
C GLU A 635 -44.33 -22.26 9.13
N ASP A 636 -43.81 -23.49 9.22
CA ASP A 636 -44.56 -24.67 8.82
C ASP A 636 -45.74 -24.85 9.79
N ASN A 637 -46.95 -24.54 9.33
CA ASN A 637 -48.19 -24.97 9.98
C ASN A 637 -48.36 -26.49 9.84
N ASN A 638 -47.42 -27.29 10.35
CA ASN A 638 -47.72 -28.64 10.77
C ASN A 638 -48.27 -28.56 12.19
N THR A 639 -49.56 -28.25 12.27
CA THR A 639 -50.40 -28.65 13.39
C THR A 639 -50.26 -30.16 13.56
N VAL A 640 -49.43 -30.57 14.53
CA VAL A 640 -49.59 -31.87 15.16
C VAL A 640 -50.92 -31.79 15.91
N THR A 641 -51.99 -32.27 15.28
CA THR A 641 -53.19 -32.67 16.01
C THR A 641 -52.78 -33.81 16.93
N GLU A 642 -52.60 -33.52 18.22
CA GLU A 642 -52.52 -34.58 19.22
C GLU A 642 -53.83 -35.40 19.20
N PRO A 643 -53.75 -36.74 19.22
CA PRO A 643 -54.93 -37.57 19.37
C PRO A 643 -55.45 -37.42 20.80
N SER A 644 -56.76 -37.23 20.90
CA SER A 644 -57.51 -37.23 22.14
C SER A 644 -57.24 -38.54 22.92
N ALA A 645 -56.84 -38.42 24.18
CA ALA A 645 -56.86 -39.53 25.14
C ALA A 645 -57.82 -39.19 26.31
N PRO A 646 -58.48 -40.21 26.90
CA PRO A 646 -59.73 -40.03 27.63
C PRO A 646 -59.55 -39.68 29.11
N ALA A 647 -60.66 -39.24 29.71
CA ALA A 647 -60.79 -38.81 31.10
C ALA A 647 -60.66 -39.93 32.13
N GLU A 648 -59.81 -39.73 33.14
CA GLU A 648 -59.87 -40.17 34.55
C GLU A 648 -59.04 -39.12 35.33
N GLY A 649 -59.29 -38.64 36.54
CA GLY A 649 -60.11 -39.07 37.67
C GLY A 649 -59.36 -38.67 38.95
N SER A 650 -59.85 -37.66 39.66
CA SER A 650 -59.59 -37.25 41.07
C SER A 650 -58.17 -37.32 41.68
N SER A 651 -57.74 -36.22 42.31
CA SER A 651 -57.84 -36.02 43.78
C SER A 651 -57.02 -34.80 44.25
N ALA A 652 -57.44 -34.25 45.38
CA ALA A 652 -57.11 -32.94 45.93
C ALA A 652 -55.86 -32.94 46.84
N ASP A 653 -55.27 -31.74 46.99
CA ASP A 653 -54.87 -31.03 48.23
C ASP A 653 -53.61 -30.18 47.95
N ASN A 654 -53.60 -28.85 48.05
CA ASN A 654 -53.85 -27.91 49.16
C ASN A 654 -52.54 -27.50 49.89
N SER A 655 -52.18 -26.22 49.72
CA SER A 655 -51.52 -25.26 50.65
C SER A 655 -50.75 -24.23 49.79
N SER A 656 -51.22 -22.99 49.65
CA SER A 656 -51.06 -21.84 50.57
C SER A 656 -49.57 -21.61 50.92
N THR A 657 -48.92 -20.49 50.61
CA THR A 657 -49.31 -19.11 50.90
C THR A 657 -48.46 -18.09 50.13
N ASN A 658 -49.10 -17.00 49.67
CA ASN A 658 -48.82 -15.56 49.83
C ASN A 658 -47.34 -15.09 49.95
N ASN A 659 -46.90 -13.96 49.36
CA ASN A 659 -47.62 -12.70 49.17
C ASN A 659 -46.84 -11.74 48.23
N SER A 660 -47.60 -10.98 47.41
CA SER A 660 -47.53 -9.51 47.14
C SER A 660 -46.16 -8.82 46.93
N SER A 661 -45.91 -7.91 45.99
CA SER A 661 -46.78 -6.99 45.22
C SER A 661 -45.96 -6.22 44.15
N THR A 662 -46.58 -5.95 42.99
CA THR A 662 -46.65 -4.68 42.19
C THR A 662 -45.41 -3.75 42.14
N ASP A 663 -44.98 -3.12 41.04
CA ASP A 663 -45.60 -2.74 39.77
C ASP A 663 -44.52 -2.20 38.79
N ASN A 664 -44.81 -2.31 37.49
CA ASN A 664 -44.43 -1.46 36.36
C ASN A 664 -42.95 -1.08 36.03
N GLY A 665 -42.52 -1.53 34.84
CA GLY A 665 -42.08 -0.60 33.79
C GLY A 665 -40.74 -0.87 33.10
N LYS A 666 -40.83 -1.12 31.78
CA LYS A 666 -39.81 -1.01 30.70
C LYS A 666 -38.85 -2.18 30.44
N ALA A 667 -39.12 -2.87 29.34
CA ALA A 667 -38.11 -3.41 28.42
C ALA A 667 -37.46 -2.24 27.61
N PRO A 668 -36.39 -2.43 26.79
CA PRO A 668 -35.82 -3.72 26.34
C PRO A 668 -34.28 -3.79 26.31
N GLN A 669 -33.72 -5.00 26.25
CA GLN A 669 -32.46 -5.27 25.55
C GLN A 669 -32.52 -6.66 24.89
N THR A 670 -32.62 -6.67 23.56
CA THR A 670 -32.38 -7.83 22.69
C THR A 670 -31.35 -7.38 21.65
N GLY A 671 -30.07 -7.42 22.01
CA GLY A 671 -28.94 -7.07 21.13
C GLY A 671 -28.10 -8.27 20.71
N ASP A 672 -27.99 -9.30 21.56
CA ASP A 672 -26.91 -10.29 21.40
C ASP A 672 -27.28 -11.54 20.58
N ASN A 673 -28.57 -11.79 20.32
CA ASN A 673 -29.01 -12.98 19.56
C ASN A 673 -29.17 -12.76 18.04
N MET A 674 -28.99 -11.54 17.54
CA MET A 674 -29.17 -11.22 16.12
C MET A 674 -27.92 -11.50 15.25
N LEU A 675 -26.73 -11.39 15.83
CA LEU A 675 -25.45 -11.55 15.11
C LEU A 675 -25.04 -13.02 14.89
N ALA A 676 -25.40 -13.92 15.80
CA ALA A 676 -25.08 -15.34 15.68
C ALA A 676 -25.73 -16.02 14.45
N ARG A 677 -26.87 -15.49 13.98
CA ARG A 677 -27.58 -16.01 12.79
C ARG A 677 -26.93 -15.62 11.47
N VAL A 678 -26.36 -14.42 11.38
CA VAL A 678 -25.63 -13.96 10.20
C VAL A 678 -24.33 -14.75 10.04
N TYR A 679 -23.57 -14.96 11.11
CA TYR A 679 -22.37 -15.81 11.09
C TYR A 679 -22.69 -17.30 10.83
N ALA A 680 -23.80 -17.82 11.34
CA ALA A 680 -24.21 -19.21 11.07
C ALA A 680 -24.59 -19.44 9.59
N CYS A 681 -25.28 -18.49 8.96
CA CYS A 681 -25.58 -18.56 7.51
C CYS A 681 -24.33 -18.30 6.65
N MET A 682 -23.43 -17.40 7.08
CA MET A 682 -22.15 -17.15 6.39
C MET A 682 -21.19 -18.35 6.49
N ALA A 683 -21.16 -19.07 7.62
CA ALA A 683 -20.37 -20.29 7.76
C ALA A 683 -20.89 -21.41 6.82
N ALA A 684 -22.21 -21.49 6.59
CA ALA A 684 -22.80 -22.44 5.63
C ALA A 684 -22.50 -22.06 4.16
N ALA A 685 -22.58 -20.77 3.81
CA ALA A 685 -22.25 -20.28 2.46
C ALA A 685 -20.75 -20.36 2.14
N ALA A 686 -19.88 -20.02 3.10
CA ALA A 686 -18.42 -20.17 2.97
C ALA A 686 -18.01 -21.65 2.87
N ALA A 687 -18.67 -22.55 3.60
CA ALA A 687 -18.48 -24.00 3.45
C ALA A 687 -18.90 -24.50 2.05
N GLY A 688 -19.91 -23.90 1.43
CA GLY A 688 -20.32 -24.18 0.05
C GLY A 688 -19.26 -23.81 -1.00
N ILE A 689 -18.62 -22.64 -0.86
CA ILE A 689 -17.54 -22.20 -1.76
C ILE A 689 -16.27 -23.02 -1.55
N GLY A 690 -15.93 -23.35 -0.29
CA GLY A 690 -14.82 -24.26 0.03
C GLY A 690 -15.03 -25.68 -0.53
N ALA A 691 -16.26 -26.19 -0.51
CA ALA A 691 -16.58 -27.51 -1.05
C ALA A 691 -16.48 -27.56 -2.60
N VAL A 692 -16.77 -26.47 -3.30
CA VAL A 692 -16.59 -26.38 -4.77
C VAL A 692 -15.10 -26.40 -5.14
N ILE A 693 -14.24 -25.74 -4.35
CA ILE A 693 -12.78 -25.73 -4.58
C ILE A 693 -12.13 -27.10 -4.26
N VAL A 694 -12.60 -27.78 -3.20
CA VAL A 694 -12.15 -29.15 -2.88
C VAL A 694 -12.67 -30.19 -3.89
N GLY A 695 -13.86 -29.97 -4.45
CA GLY A 695 -14.45 -30.80 -5.51
C GLY A 695 -13.69 -30.75 -6.84
N ILE A 696 -13.05 -29.61 -7.15
CA ILE A 696 -12.21 -29.44 -8.35
C ILE A 696 -10.87 -30.19 -8.18
N ARG A 697 -10.23 -30.13 -7.00
CA ARG A 697 -9.00 -30.90 -6.71
C ARG A 697 -9.20 -32.42 -6.82
N LYS A 698 -10.36 -32.95 -6.42
CA LYS A 698 -10.64 -34.39 -6.52
C LYS A 698 -10.88 -34.90 -7.94
N LYS A 699 -11.21 -34.02 -8.90
CA LYS A 699 -11.41 -34.40 -10.31
C LYS A 699 -10.12 -34.43 -11.12
N GLU A 700 -9.10 -33.67 -10.73
CA GLU A 700 -7.79 -33.69 -11.40
C GLU A 700 -6.94 -34.90 -10.99
N ASP A 701 -7.13 -35.44 -9.77
CA ASP A 701 -6.44 -36.65 -9.30
C ASP A 701 -7.05 -37.99 -9.79
N ILE A 702 -8.17 -37.96 -10.54
CA ILE A 702 -8.82 -39.17 -11.08
C ILE A 702 -8.50 -39.43 -12.56
N CYS A 703 -7.78 -38.54 -13.25
CA CYS A 703 -7.35 -38.74 -14.64
C CYS A 703 -5.87 -39.18 -14.81
N LYS A 704 -5.23 -39.67 -13.75
CA LYS A 704 -3.97 -40.44 -13.83
C LYS A 704 -4.05 -41.73 -13.01
N ARG A 705 -4.77 -42.71 -13.54
CA ARG A 705 -4.49 -44.14 -13.36
C ARG A 705 -4.68 -44.88 -14.67
#